data_AF-A0A519I8V2-F1
#
_entry.id   AF-A0A519I8V2-F1
#
_cell.length_a   1.000
_cell.length_b   1.000
_cell.length_c   1.000
_cell.angle_alpha   90.00
_cell.angle_beta   90.00
_cell.angle_gamma   90.00
#
_symmetry.space_group_name_H-M   'P 1'
#
loop_
_entity.id
_entity.type
_entity.pdbx_description
1 polymer ?
#
loop_
_entity_poly.entity_id
_entity_poly.type
_entity_poly.pdbx_seq_one_letter_code
_entity_poly.pdbx_strand_id
1 'polypeptide(L)'
;LDQLEAFVTSGLGKGVVRAHDTPNFVANRVGIAGMLATMKEVENFGLTFDVVDDLTGKKLGRASSGTFRTADVVGLDTMAHVIKTLQDNLSIETDPFYESFGTPAVLKKLLELGNLGQKTKAGFFKKVGRDVMRFELDSEEYVPAGQKADEVYARMLKKPAAERLKLLRNAEGAPGQFLWAILRNGFHYAAVHLGTIADNARDVDQAMRWGFGMKQGPFELWQEAGWLEVAKMIQEDIDAGKALCKAPLPEWVFKGPVAEAGGVHTAQGSWSASQGKFVPRRQLPVYERQIFPESLLGESNLPDWRTAGTTIAESNALRTWTLDEDGSPFGGRVLIASIKNKMHAISPEVMEALMEALELAEAEYQGMVIWSGDAPFSVGADLEATMPAFVVGGADAVESIEKELQNLMMRIRYAQVPVVAAIHGMALGGGCELAVYSAKRVAHMESYIGLVEVGVGLVPGAGGLTYIARRAAENMAASTGKDILPFLTEGFTAAAMAKVGTSAIESRKLGFLLESDIIVPHKDELLFVAINEAKSMAASGWRAPHKRLFPVAGRSGLATIKAQLVNMRDGGFISAYDFKIGAMIAEVVCGGDVDAGALVSEEYLLTLERKVFCHLIAQPKTHERILGMLSTGKPVRN
;
A
#
# COMPACT_ATOMS: atom_id res chain seq x y z
N LEU A 1 15.65 -25.65 -4.82
CA LEU A 1 14.42 -24.84 -4.67
C LEU A 1 14.47 -23.96 -3.43
N ASP A 2 14.71 -24.52 -2.24
CA ASP A 2 14.75 -23.74 -0.98
C ASP A 2 15.71 -22.54 -1.00
N GLN A 3 16.93 -22.71 -1.55
CA GLN A 3 17.89 -21.60 -1.70
C GLN A 3 17.38 -20.51 -2.66
N LEU A 4 16.68 -20.90 -3.74
CA LEU A 4 16.07 -19.96 -4.67
C LEU A 4 14.91 -19.22 -4.00
N GLU A 5 14.08 -19.92 -3.24
CA GLU A 5 13.00 -19.33 -2.45
C GLU A 5 13.54 -18.30 -1.46
N ALA A 6 14.59 -18.65 -0.70
CA ALA A 6 15.25 -17.72 0.21
C ALA A 6 15.80 -16.47 -0.51
N PHE A 7 16.45 -16.64 -1.66
CA PHE A 7 16.94 -15.51 -2.46
C PHE A 7 15.80 -14.64 -3.00
N VAL A 8 14.74 -15.24 -3.53
CA VAL A 8 13.58 -14.51 -4.07
C VAL A 8 12.86 -13.74 -2.95
N THR A 9 12.71 -14.34 -1.77
CA THR A 9 12.07 -13.71 -0.62
C THR A 9 12.89 -12.56 -0.05
N SER A 10 14.11 -12.79 0.46
CA SER A 10 14.88 -11.71 1.09
C SER A 10 15.62 -10.81 0.10
N GLY A 11 16.02 -11.34 -1.06
CA GLY A 11 16.79 -10.61 -2.06
C GLY A 11 15.94 -9.79 -3.02
N LEU A 12 14.78 -10.32 -3.44
CA LEU A 12 13.87 -9.63 -4.37
C LEU A 12 12.60 -9.10 -3.70
N GLY A 13 12.33 -9.47 -2.45
CA GLY A 13 11.16 -9.01 -1.70
C GLY A 13 9.86 -9.67 -2.14
N LYS A 14 9.91 -10.86 -2.75
CA LYS A 14 8.72 -11.52 -3.33
C LYS A 14 8.30 -12.77 -2.56
N GLY A 15 6.99 -12.95 -2.42
CA GLY A 15 6.41 -14.20 -1.93
C GLY A 15 6.59 -15.32 -2.96
N VAL A 16 6.74 -16.56 -2.49
CA VAL A 16 7.04 -17.71 -3.35
C VAL A 16 5.96 -18.78 -3.22
N VAL A 17 5.33 -19.07 -4.36
CA VAL A 17 4.40 -20.17 -4.54
C VAL A 17 5.13 -21.33 -5.21
N ARG A 18 4.99 -22.55 -4.67
CA ARG A 18 5.46 -23.77 -5.37
C ARG A 18 4.27 -24.39 -6.06
N ALA A 19 4.40 -24.56 -7.37
CA ALA A 19 3.35 -25.03 -8.25
C ALA A 19 3.88 -26.13 -9.17
N HIS A 20 2.95 -26.91 -9.71
CA HIS A 20 3.28 -27.91 -10.72
C HIS A 20 3.54 -27.22 -12.07
N ASP A 21 4.36 -27.86 -12.90
CA ASP A 21 4.67 -27.37 -14.24
C ASP A 21 3.53 -27.74 -15.21
N THR A 22 2.51 -26.88 -15.26
CA THR A 22 1.35 -27.02 -16.15
C THR A 22 1.26 -25.86 -17.13
N PRO A 23 0.55 -26.01 -18.27
CA PRO A 23 0.31 -24.90 -19.19
C PRO A 23 -0.26 -23.68 -18.46
N ASN A 24 0.42 -22.55 -18.60
CA ASN A 24 0.31 -21.37 -17.75
C ASN A 24 0.64 -21.65 -16.27
N PHE A 25 1.50 -20.81 -15.68
CA PHE A 25 1.76 -20.87 -14.24
C PHE A 25 0.47 -20.63 -13.43
N VAL A 26 0.43 -21.13 -12.19
CA VAL A 26 -0.77 -21.23 -11.36
C VAL A 26 -1.68 -19.98 -11.34
N ALA A 27 -1.11 -18.78 -11.23
CA ALA A 27 -1.92 -17.57 -11.21
C ALA A 27 -2.64 -17.34 -12.55
N ASN A 28 -1.95 -17.51 -13.69
CA ASN A 28 -2.60 -17.42 -15.00
C ASN A 28 -3.55 -18.59 -15.23
N ARG A 29 -3.21 -19.78 -14.75
CA ARG A 29 -4.05 -20.97 -14.86
C ARG A 29 -5.42 -20.76 -14.20
N VAL A 30 -5.49 -20.08 -13.06
CA VAL A 30 -6.76 -19.78 -12.37
C VAL A 30 -7.34 -18.44 -12.82
N GLY A 31 -6.53 -17.39 -12.87
CA GLY A 31 -6.96 -16.02 -13.15
C GLY A 31 -7.44 -15.79 -14.58
N ILE A 32 -6.73 -16.30 -15.59
CA ILE A 32 -7.16 -16.16 -17.00
C ILE A 32 -8.38 -17.02 -17.28
N ALA A 33 -8.44 -18.24 -16.73
CA ALA A 33 -9.65 -19.06 -16.79
C ALA A 33 -10.84 -18.33 -16.15
N GLY A 34 -10.63 -17.66 -15.01
CA GLY A 34 -11.64 -16.81 -14.36
C GLY A 34 -12.06 -15.59 -15.21
N MET A 35 -11.12 -14.95 -15.91
CA MET A 35 -11.43 -13.84 -16.83
C MET A 35 -12.25 -14.31 -18.04
N LEU A 36 -11.89 -15.44 -18.65
CA LEU A 36 -12.65 -16.06 -19.74
C LEU A 36 -14.05 -16.47 -19.29
N ALA A 37 -14.16 -17.12 -18.13
CA ALA A 37 -15.44 -17.44 -17.52
C ALA A 37 -16.27 -16.17 -17.29
N THR A 38 -15.65 -15.09 -16.83
CA THR A 38 -16.32 -13.80 -16.67
C THR A 38 -16.83 -13.29 -18.01
N MET A 39 -16.00 -13.24 -19.05
CA MET A 39 -16.40 -12.80 -20.39
C MET A 39 -17.57 -13.63 -20.94
N LYS A 40 -17.56 -14.94 -20.71
CA LYS A 40 -18.66 -15.82 -21.13
C LYS A 40 -19.96 -15.53 -20.39
N GLU A 41 -19.89 -15.34 -19.06
CA GLU A 41 -21.08 -15.01 -18.29
C GLU A 41 -21.61 -13.60 -18.60
N VAL A 42 -20.75 -12.66 -19.01
CA VAL A 42 -21.21 -11.35 -19.52
C VAL A 42 -22.14 -11.52 -20.72
N GLU A 43 -21.80 -12.40 -21.67
CA GLU A 43 -22.67 -12.73 -22.80
C GLU A 43 -23.99 -13.36 -22.34
N ASN A 44 -23.94 -14.32 -21.42
CA ASN A 44 -25.12 -15.03 -20.92
C ASN A 44 -26.12 -14.12 -20.21
N PHE A 45 -25.63 -13.09 -19.50
CA PHE A 45 -26.44 -12.18 -18.69
C PHE A 45 -26.69 -10.82 -19.36
N GLY A 46 -26.12 -10.56 -20.54
CA GLY A 46 -26.33 -9.32 -21.31
C GLY A 46 -25.87 -8.06 -20.57
N LEU A 47 -24.77 -8.14 -19.81
CA LEU A 47 -24.26 -7.00 -19.04
C LEU A 47 -23.25 -6.16 -19.85
N THR A 48 -23.20 -4.88 -19.56
CA THR A 48 -22.22 -3.96 -20.17
C THR A 48 -20.88 -4.01 -19.42
N PHE A 49 -19.77 -3.76 -20.13
CA PHE A 49 -18.43 -3.87 -19.55
C PHE A 49 -18.17 -2.91 -18.37
N ASP A 50 -18.77 -1.72 -18.39
CA ASP A 50 -18.67 -0.75 -17.29
C ASP A 50 -19.45 -1.18 -16.05
N VAL A 51 -20.63 -1.78 -16.21
CA VAL A 51 -21.38 -2.41 -15.09
C VAL A 51 -20.59 -3.57 -14.50
N VAL A 52 -19.98 -4.40 -15.34
CA VAL A 52 -19.17 -5.53 -14.89
C VAL A 52 -17.92 -5.05 -14.14
N ASP A 53 -17.23 -4.02 -14.60
CA ASP A 53 -16.07 -3.47 -13.90
C ASP A 53 -16.44 -2.80 -12.57
N ASP A 54 -17.59 -2.12 -12.51
CA ASP A 54 -18.15 -1.56 -11.29
C ASP A 54 -18.44 -2.64 -10.23
N LEU A 55 -18.93 -3.80 -10.65
CA LEU A 55 -19.22 -4.95 -9.78
C LEU A 55 -17.98 -5.74 -9.38
N THR A 56 -17.13 -6.06 -10.36
CA THR A 56 -16.01 -7.01 -10.20
C THR A 56 -14.73 -6.36 -9.69
N GLY A 57 -14.65 -5.03 -9.60
CA GLY A 57 -13.51 -4.32 -9.04
C GLY A 57 -13.49 -4.31 -7.51
N LYS A 58 -13.29 -3.12 -6.93
CA LYS A 58 -13.14 -2.93 -5.47
C LYS A 58 -14.31 -3.49 -4.66
N LYS A 59 -15.54 -3.47 -5.21
CA LYS A 59 -16.75 -3.97 -4.51
C LYS A 59 -16.69 -5.49 -4.24
N LEU A 60 -16.06 -6.26 -5.13
CA LEU A 60 -15.83 -7.69 -4.98
C LEU A 60 -14.47 -8.01 -4.33
N GLY A 61 -13.72 -6.99 -3.88
CA GLY A 61 -12.40 -7.17 -3.31
C GLY A 61 -11.31 -7.48 -4.34
N ARG A 62 -11.44 -6.99 -5.58
CA ARG A 62 -10.38 -7.06 -6.60
C ARG A 62 -9.81 -5.66 -6.89
N ALA A 63 -8.84 -5.58 -7.81
CA ALA A 63 -8.28 -4.32 -8.29
C ALA A 63 -9.37 -3.32 -8.71
N SER A 64 -9.14 -2.02 -8.48
CA SER A 64 -10.11 -0.96 -8.78
C SER A 64 -10.43 -0.81 -10.27
N SER A 65 -9.57 -1.37 -11.13
CA SER A 65 -9.76 -1.48 -12.57
C SER A 65 -10.79 -2.53 -13.00
N GLY A 66 -11.39 -3.32 -12.10
CA GLY A 66 -12.37 -4.32 -12.51
C GLY A 66 -11.77 -5.44 -13.37
N THR A 67 -12.56 -6.02 -14.26
CA THR A 67 -12.13 -7.14 -15.12
C THR A 67 -11.61 -6.64 -16.47
N PHE A 68 -12.40 -5.84 -17.19
CA PHE A 68 -12.12 -5.41 -18.56
C PHE A 68 -11.08 -4.31 -18.63
N ARG A 69 -11.14 -3.30 -17.75
CA ARG A 69 -10.06 -2.30 -17.69
C ARG A 69 -8.76 -2.92 -17.18
N THR A 70 -8.78 -3.98 -16.37
CA THR A 70 -7.57 -4.75 -16.06
C THR A 70 -7.01 -5.46 -17.31
N ALA A 71 -7.87 -6.05 -18.15
CA ALA A 71 -7.45 -6.59 -19.44
C ALA A 71 -6.79 -5.51 -20.33
N ASP A 72 -7.36 -4.30 -20.36
CA ASP A 72 -6.76 -3.16 -21.10
C ASP A 72 -5.41 -2.72 -20.53
N VAL A 73 -5.19 -2.81 -19.21
CA VAL A 73 -3.91 -2.49 -18.55
C VAL A 73 -2.84 -3.51 -18.93
N VAL A 74 -3.18 -4.80 -18.88
CA VAL A 74 -2.26 -5.91 -19.22
C VAL A 74 -1.94 -5.93 -20.72
N GLY A 75 -2.92 -5.60 -21.55
CA GLY A 75 -2.84 -5.68 -23.00
C GLY A 75 -3.62 -6.88 -23.55
N LEU A 76 -4.49 -6.63 -24.52
CA LEU A 76 -5.42 -7.64 -25.05
C LEU A 76 -4.71 -8.70 -25.91
N ASP A 77 -3.62 -8.35 -26.56
CA ASP A 77 -2.75 -9.28 -27.28
C ASP A 77 -1.98 -10.19 -26.32
N THR A 78 -1.45 -9.67 -25.22
CA THR A 78 -0.84 -10.49 -24.15
C THR A 78 -1.87 -11.50 -23.63
N MET A 79 -3.09 -11.05 -23.35
CA MET A 79 -4.18 -11.93 -22.94
C MET A 79 -4.47 -13.00 -24.00
N ALA A 80 -4.55 -12.62 -25.28
CA ALA A 80 -4.76 -13.55 -26.38
C ALA A 80 -3.65 -14.61 -26.50
N HIS A 81 -2.39 -14.24 -26.30
CA HIS A 81 -1.26 -15.18 -26.26
C HIS A 81 -1.39 -16.20 -25.12
N VAL A 82 -1.80 -15.75 -23.94
CA VAL A 82 -1.99 -16.64 -22.77
C VAL A 82 -3.19 -17.56 -22.97
N ILE A 83 -4.28 -17.07 -23.57
CA ILE A 83 -5.44 -17.89 -23.97
C ILE A 83 -5.02 -18.95 -24.98
N LYS A 84 -4.27 -18.55 -26.02
CA LYS A 84 -3.77 -19.47 -27.04
C LYS A 84 -2.89 -20.56 -26.44
N THR A 85 -2.08 -20.23 -25.43
CA THR A 85 -1.28 -21.24 -24.72
C THR A 85 -2.15 -22.31 -24.05
N LEU A 86 -3.32 -21.94 -23.49
CA LEU A 86 -4.29 -22.93 -22.97
C LEU A 86 -4.88 -23.77 -24.10
N GLN A 87 -5.28 -23.14 -25.20
CA GLN A 87 -5.87 -23.81 -26.37
C GLN A 87 -4.89 -24.81 -27.02
N ASP A 88 -3.62 -24.45 -27.14
CA ASP A 88 -2.61 -25.25 -27.84
C ASP A 88 -2.10 -26.43 -26.99
N ASN A 89 -2.15 -26.32 -25.65
CA ASN A 89 -1.51 -27.29 -24.74
C ASN A 89 -2.48 -28.07 -23.85
N LEU A 90 -3.77 -27.76 -23.89
CA LEU A 90 -4.81 -28.49 -23.18
C LEU A 90 -5.81 -29.07 -24.18
N SER A 91 -6.62 -29.99 -23.68
CA SER A 91 -7.71 -30.64 -24.40
C SER A 91 -8.81 -31.01 -23.41
N ILE A 92 -9.99 -31.41 -23.90
CA ILE A 92 -11.11 -31.84 -23.06
C ILE A 92 -10.76 -33.04 -22.16
N GLU A 93 -9.82 -33.89 -22.58
CA GLU A 93 -9.33 -35.03 -21.81
C GLU A 93 -8.41 -34.61 -20.65
N THR A 94 -7.62 -33.55 -20.84
CA THR A 94 -6.67 -33.02 -19.83
C THR A 94 -7.29 -31.94 -18.94
N ASP A 95 -8.32 -31.26 -19.43
CA ASP A 95 -9.02 -30.20 -18.74
C ASP A 95 -10.51 -30.18 -19.13
N PRO A 96 -11.43 -30.51 -18.22
CA PRO A 96 -12.85 -30.54 -18.52
C PRO A 96 -13.46 -29.14 -18.77
N PHE A 97 -12.72 -28.05 -18.52
CA PHE A 97 -13.12 -26.68 -18.85
C PHE A 97 -12.62 -26.22 -20.22
N TYR A 98 -11.96 -27.07 -21.00
CA TYR A 98 -11.33 -26.70 -22.26
C TYR A 98 -12.23 -25.91 -23.22
N GLU A 99 -13.51 -26.29 -23.32
CA GLU A 99 -14.50 -25.59 -24.17
C GLU A 99 -14.71 -24.12 -23.76
N SER A 100 -14.46 -23.77 -22.51
CA SER A 100 -14.55 -22.39 -21.99
C SER A 100 -13.35 -21.52 -22.36
N PHE A 101 -12.30 -22.08 -22.97
CA PHE A 101 -11.10 -21.32 -23.35
C PHE A 101 -11.18 -20.68 -24.74
N GLY A 102 -12.34 -20.73 -25.41
CA GLY A 102 -12.57 -20.03 -26.67
C GLY A 102 -12.34 -18.52 -26.54
N THR A 103 -11.70 -17.92 -27.55
CA THR A 103 -11.51 -16.46 -27.61
C THR A 103 -12.88 -15.77 -27.83
N PRO A 104 -13.33 -14.89 -26.92
CA PRO A 104 -14.62 -14.21 -27.07
C PRO A 104 -14.67 -13.34 -28.33
N ALA A 105 -15.85 -13.24 -28.95
CA ALA A 105 -16.03 -12.49 -30.20
C ALA A 105 -15.60 -11.03 -30.08
N VAL A 106 -15.91 -10.39 -28.95
CA VAL A 106 -15.49 -9.01 -28.67
C VAL A 106 -13.97 -8.86 -28.60
N LEU A 107 -13.28 -9.80 -27.96
CA LEU A 107 -11.82 -9.78 -27.84
C LEU A 107 -11.18 -9.96 -29.23
N LYS A 108 -11.69 -10.91 -30.02
CA LYS A 108 -11.25 -11.13 -31.40
C LYS A 108 -11.40 -9.84 -32.23
N LYS A 109 -12.55 -9.18 -32.15
CA LYS A 109 -12.80 -7.94 -32.90
C LYS A 109 -11.87 -6.80 -32.47
N LEU A 110 -11.64 -6.62 -31.16
CA LEU A 110 -10.73 -5.59 -30.66
C LEU A 110 -9.28 -5.82 -31.16
N LEU A 111 -8.83 -7.07 -31.24
CA LEU A 111 -7.53 -7.43 -31.81
C LEU A 111 -7.45 -7.09 -33.31
N GLU A 112 -8.48 -7.44 -34.08
CA GLU A 112 -8.56 -7.11 -35.52
C GLU A 112 -8.51 -5.59 -35.78
N LEU A 113 -9.12 -4.80 -34.91
CA LEU A 113 -9.10 -3.33 -34.96
C LEU A 113 -7.78 -2.71 -34.46
N GLY A 114 -6.85 -3.50 -33.92
CA GLY A 114 -5.63 -3.00 -33.30
C GLY A 114 -5.86 -2.25 -31.98
N ASN A 115 -7.02 -2.44 -31.35
CA ASN A 115 -7.39 -1.85 -30.07
C ASN A 115 -6.88 -2.75 -28.93
N LEU A 116 -5.60 -2.65 -28.60
CA LEU A 116 -4.89 -3.54 -27.66
C LEU A 116 -4.93 -3.11 -26.18
N GLY A 117 -5.79 -2.15 -25.82
CA GLY A 117 -5.90 -1.61 -24.46
C GLY A 117 -5.15 -0.29 -24.26
N GLN A 118 -4.61 -0.07 -23.06
CA GLN A 118 -4.00 1.21 -22.66
C GLN A 118 -2.80 1.59 -23.54
N LYS A 119 -2.00 0.61 -23.98
CA LYS A 119 -0.82 0.86 -24.82
C LYS A 119 -1.14 1.44 -26.20
N THR A 120 -2.33 1.14 -26.73
CA THR A 120 -2.86 1.72 -27.98
C THR A 120 -3.90 2.81 -27.71
N LYS A 121 -4.10 3.19 -26.44
CA LYS A 121 -5.11 4.15 -25.95
C LYS A 121 -6.56 3.75 -26.27
N ALA A 122 -6.81 2.50 -26.64
CA ALA A 122 -8.12 1.97 -27.05
C ALA A 122 -8.15 0.45 -26.85
N GLY A 123 -9.19 -0.06 -26.19
CA GLY A 123 -9.46 -1.48 -25.91
C GLY A 123 -10.93 -1.67 -25.56
N PHE A 124 -11.27 -2.38 -24.49
CA PHE A 124 -12.64 -2.37 -23.97
C PHE A 124 -13.09 -0.95 -23.60
N PHE A 125 -12.15 -0.12 -23.16
CA PHE A 125 -12.34 1.29 -22.91
C PHE A 125 -11.39 2.18 -23.72
N LYS A 126 -11.84 3.39 -23.99
CA LYS A 126 -11.06 4.46 -24.62
C LYS A 126 -11.31 5.78 -23.90
N LYS A 127 -10.27 6.59 -23.73
CA LYS A 127 -10.42 7.96 -23.20
C LYS A 127 -10.51 8.96 -24.35
N VAL A 128 -11.50 9.83 -24.33
CA VAL A 128 -11.66 10.95 -25.26
C VAL A 128 -11.80 12.22 -24.43
N GLY A 129 -10.73 13.03 -24.37
CA GLY A 129 -10.67 14.15 -23.44
C GLY A 129 -10.76 13.68 -21.97
N ARG A 130 -11.80 14.11 -21.26
CA ARG A 130 -12.09 13.66 -19.88
C ARG A 130 -13.05 12.48 -19.80
N ASP A 131 -13.70 12.15 -20.92
CA ASP A 131 -14.73 11.12 -20.97
C ASP A 131 -14.12 9.74 -21.18
N VAL A 132 -14.75 8.74 -20.56
CA VAL A 132 -14.44 7.34 -20.76
C VAL A 132 -15.54 6.76 -21.64
N MET A 133 -15.13 6.15 -22.74
CA MET A 133 -16.00 5.46 -23.68
C MET A 133 -15.78 3.96 -23.56
N ARG A 134 -16.83 3.15 -23.77
CA ARG A 134 -16.74 1.68 -23.84
C ARG A 134 -17.04 1.19 -25.26
N PHE A 135 -16.38 0.12 -25.64
CA PHE A 135 -16.60 -0.53 -26.92
C PHE A 135 -17.92 -1.33 -26.90
N GLU A 136 -18.70 -1.25 -27.98
CA GLU A 136 -19.87 -2.09 -28.23
C GLU A 136 -19.61 -2.99 -29.45
N LEU A 137 -19.85 -4.29 -29.30
CA LEU A 137 -19.55 -5.25 -30.37
C LEU A 137 -20.51 -5.10 -31.56
N ASP A 138 -21.79 -4.86 -31.32
CA ASP A 138 -22.82 -4.84 -32.37
C ASP A 138 -22.66 -3.66 -33.33
N SER A 139 -22.25 -2.49 -32.83
CA SER A 139 -22.00 -1.30 -33.65
C SER A 139 -20.54 -1.14 -34.04
N GLU A 140 -19.62 -1.83 -33.36
CA GLU A 140 -18.17 -1.62 -33.45
C GLU A 140 -17.72 -0.19 -33.10
N GLU A 141 -18.56 0.55 -32.36
CA GLU A 141 -18.31 1.93 -31.95
C GLU A 141 -18.00 2.06 -30.46
N TYR A 142 -17.41 3.20 -30.09
CA TYR A 142 -17.20 3.58 -28.69
C TYR A 142 -18.34 4.49 -28.23
N VAL A 143 -19.13 4.02 -27.28
CA VAL A 143 -20.25 4.76 -26.67
C VAL A 143 -19.88 5.28 -25.28
N PRO A 144 -20.56 6.31 -24.73
CA PRO A 144 -20.30 6.78 -23.38
C PRO A 144 -20.38 5.64 -22.35
N ALA A 145 -19.37 5.55 -21.49
CA ALA A 145 -19.32 4.59 -20.38
C ALA A 145 -19.70 5.27 -19.05
N GLY A 146 -19.80 4.47 -17.99
CA GLY A 146 -20.00 4.93 -16.62
C GLY A 146 -21.31 4.46 -15.99
N GLN A 147 -22.02 3.54 -16.65
CA GLN A 147 -23.15 2.86 -16.06
C GLN A 147 -22.68 2.07 -14.83
N LYS A 148 -23.49 2.11 -13.77
CA LYS A 148 -23.25 1.38 -12.52
C LYS A 148 -24.35 0.36 -12.33
N ALA A 149 -24.03 -0.72 -11.64
CA ALA A 149 -25.05 -1.63 -11.16
C ALA A 149 -25.93 -0.96 -10.11
N ASP A 150 -27.15 -1.48 -9.94
CA ASP A 150 -28.04 -1.06 -8.86
C ASP A 150 -27.36 -1.18 -7.49
N GLU A 151 -27.63 -0.22 -6.59
CA GLU A 151 -27.03 -0.15 -5.28
C GLU A 151 -27.34 -1.39 -4.41
N VAL A 152 -28.44 -2.10 -4.68
CA VAL A 152 -28.78 -3.35 -4.00
C VAL A 152 -27.64 -4.37 -4.05
N TYR A 153 -26.94 -4.49 -5.19
CA TYR A 153 -25.82 -5.42 -5.34
C TYR A 153 -24.59 -4.95 -4.55
N ALA A 154 -24.36 -3.63 -4.47
CA ALA A 154 -23.33 -3.06 -3.62
C ALA A 154 -23.61 -3.32 -2.12
N ARG A 155 -24.89 -3.31 -1.71
CA ARG A 155 -25.29 -3.70 -0.34
C ARG A 155 -25.09 -5.20 -0.10
N MET A 156 -25.44 -6.06 -1.04
CA MET A 156 -25.21 -7.51 -0.95
C MET A 156 -23.71 -7.84 -0.80
N LEU A 157 -22.85 -7.20 -1.61
CA LEU A 157 -21.40 -7.45 -1.59
C LEU A 157 -20.70 -7.08 -0.27
N LYS A 158 -21.31 -6.20 0.54
CA LYS A 158 -20.83 -5.80 1.87
C LYS A 158 -21.25 -6.76 2.99
N LYS A 159 -22.15 -7.71 2.73
CA LYS A 159 -22.58 -8.70 3.72
C LYS A 159 -21.47 -9.71 4.03
N PRO A 160 -21.50 -10.36 5.21
CA PRO A 160 -20.62 -11.49 5.53
C PRO A 160 -20.66 -12.56 4.43
N ALA A 161 -19.56 -13.27 4.20
CA ALA A 161 -19.40 -14.15 3.03
C ALA A 161 -20.55 -15.16 2.85
N ALA A 162 -20.98 -15.81 3.94
CA ALA A 162 -22.07 -16.80 3.91
C ALA A 162 -23.41 -16.20 3.48
N GLU A 163 -23.80 -15.05 4.04
CA GLU A 163 -25.02 -14.33 3.66
C GLU A 163 -24.91 -13.79 2.22
N ARG A 164 -23.75 -13.20 1.89
CA ARG A 164 -23.46 -12.61 0.58
C ARG A 164 -23.64 -13.62 -0.54
N LEU A 165 -23.04 -14.81 -0.46
CA LEU A 165 -23.14 -15.80 -1.55
C LEU A 165 -24.57 -16.31 -1.73
N LYS A 166 -25.32 -16.52 -0.64
CA LYS A 166 -26.75 -16.90 -0.69
C LYS A 166 -27.60 -15.81 -1.37
N LEU A 167 -27.36 -14.55 -1.02
CA LEU A 167 -28.08 -13.42 -1.62
C LEU A 167 -27.79 -13.31 -3.12
N LEU A 168 -26.53 -13.47 -3.54
CA LEU A 168 -26.15 -13.41 -4.95
C LEU A 168 -26.76 -14.57 -5.75
N ARG A 169 -26.70 -15.80 -5.22
CA ARG A 169 -27.27 -16.99 -5.87
C ARG A 169 -28.78 -16.85 -6.09
N ASN A 170 -29.48 -16.31 -5.10
CA ASN A 170 -30.94 -16.16 -5.12
C ASN A 170 -31.39 -14.78 -5.61
N ALA A 171 -30.49 -13.98 -6.19
CA ALA A 171 -30.83 -12.62 -6.62
C ALA A 171 -31.84 -12.63 -7.78
N GLU A 172 -32.82 -11.75 -7.68
CA GLU A 172 -33.70 -11.39 -8.79
C GLU A 172 -32.98 -10.33 -9.64
N GLY A 173 -32.40 -10.75 -10.75
CA GLY A 173 -31.74 -9.87 -11.72
C GLY A 173 -30.38 -10.34 -12.19
N ALA A 174 -30.05 -9.98 -13.44
CA ALA A 174 -28.84 -10.41 -14.13
C ALA A 174 -27.53 -10.10 -13.36
N PRO A 175 -27.31 -8.92 -12.74
CA PRO A 175 -26.06 -8.63 -12.02
C PRO A 175 -25.75 -9.56 -10.84
N GLY A 176 -26.75 -9.91 -10.03
CA GLY A 176 -26.56 -10.79 -8.88
C GLY A 176 -26.28 -12.23 -9.30
N GLN A 177 -27.05 -12.72 -10.28
CA GLN A 177 -26.87 -14.06 -10.86
C GLN A 177 -25.52 -14.18 -11.57
N PHE A 178 -25.09 -13.14 -12.30
CA PHE A 178 -23.77 -13.03 -12.90
C PHE A 178 -22.64 -13.13 -11.85
N LEU A 179 -22.74 -12.36 -10.76
CA LEU A 179 -21.76 -12.40 -9.68
C LEU A 179 -21.65 -13.80 -9.04
N TRP A 180 -22.79 -14.47 -8.82
CA TRP A 180 -22.79 -15.85 -8.36
C TRP A 180 -22.14 -16.79 -9.39
N ALA A 181 -22.50 -16.66 -10.67
CA ALA A 181 -22.00 -17.53 -11.73
C ALA A 181 -20.47 -17.48 -11.84
N ILE A 182 -19.87 -16.29 -11.85
CA ILE A 182 -18.40 -16.16 -11.94
C ILE A 182 -17.68 -16.71 -10.70
N LEU A 183 -18.28 -16.57 -9.50
CA LEU A 183 -17.72 -17.11 -8.27
C LEU A 183 -17.82 -18.63 -8.24
N ARG A 184 -19.02 -19.17 -8.51
CA ARG A 184 -19.27 -20.60 -8.63
C ARG A 184 -18.32 -21.26 -9.64
N ASN A 185 -18.19 -20.69 -10.84
CA ASN A 185 -17.31 -21.23 -11.87
C ASN A 185 -15.83 -21.18 -11.43
N GLY A 186 -15.41 -20.10 -10.76
CA GLY A 186 -14.06 -19.98 -10.20
C GLY A 186 -13.77 -21.01 -9.10
N PHE A 187 -14.71 -21.23 -8.18
CA PHE A 187 -14.60 -22.25 -7.13
C PHE A 187 -14.54 -23.66 -7.70
N HIS A 188 -15.43 -23.96 -8.65
CA HIS A 188 -15.47 -25.24 -9.33
C HIS A 188 -14.15 -25.53 -10.05
N TYR A 189 -13.66 -24.56 -10.83
CA TYR A 189 -12.40 -24.68 -11.55
C TYR A 189 -11.21 -24.89 -10.59
N ALA A 190 -11.12 -24.09 -9.52
CA ALA A 190 -10.04 -24.21 -8.55
C ALA A 190 -10.03 -25.58 -7.87
N ALA A 191 -11.20 -26.11 -7.46
CA ALA A 191 -11.28 -27.42 -6.81
C ALA A 191 -10.88 -28.57 -7.75
N VAL A 192 -11.38 -28.58 -8.98
CA VAL A 192 -11.05 -29.63 -9.98
C VAL A 192 -9.55 -29.68 -10.26
N HIS A 193 -8.91 -28.52 -10.37
CA HIS A 193 -7.50 -28.42 -10.78
C HIS A 193 -6.50 -28.36 -9.62
N LEU A 194 -6.94 -28.26 -8.36
CA LEU A 194 -6.04 -28.07 -7.22
C LEU A 194 -4.88 -29.08 -7.20
N GLY A 195 -5.17 -30.36 -7.43
CA GLY A 195 -4.18 -31.44 -7.37
C GLY A 195 -3.24 -31.49 -8.59
N THR A 196 -3.54 -30.76 -9.67
CA THR A 196 -2.74 -30.79 -10.91
C THR A 196 -1.94 -29.51 -11.10
N ILE A 197 -2.35 -28.37 -10.52
CA ILE A 197 -1.72 -27.06 -10.77
C ILE A 197 -0.88 -26.52 -9.60
N ALA A 198 -1.10 -27.01 -8.38
CA ALA A 198 -0.45 -26.47 -7.18
C ALA A 198 -0.20 -27.55 -6.12
N ASP A 199 0.80 -27.33 -5.27
CA ASP A 199 1.11 -28.26 -4.18
C ASP A 199 -0.04 -28.34 -3.15
N ASN A 200 -0.71 -27.21 -2.87
CA ASN A 200 -1.81 -27.11 -1.93
C ASN A 200 -2.64 -25.82 -2.14
N ALA A 201 -3.76 -25.69 -1.41
CA ALA A 201 -4.68 -24.57 -1.57
C ALA A 201 -4.07 -23.19 -1.23
N ARG A 202 -3.06 -23.12 -0.33
CA ARG A 202 -2.39 -21.84 0.02
C ARG A 202 -1.68 -21.26 -1.20
N ASP A 203 -1.03 -22.12 -1.98
CA ASP A 203 -0.30 -21.74 -3.17
C ASP A 203 -1.24 -21.10 -4.23
N VAL A 204 -2.46 -21.65 -4.40
CA VAL A 204 -3.49 -21.05 -5.28
C VAL A 204 -3.97 -19.70 -4.75
N ASP A 205 -4.35 -19.63 -3.47
CA ASP A 205 -4.93 -18.42 -2.90
C ASP A 205 -3.91 -17.28 -2.83
N GLN A 206 -2.66 -17.57 -2.46
CA GLN A 206 -1.57 -16.60 -2.50
C GLN A 206 -1.26 -16.15 -3.93
N ALA A 207 -1.28 -17.05 -4.91
CA ALA A 207 -1.12 -16.66 -6.32
C ALA A 207 -2.22 -15.69 -6.78
N MET A 208 -3.46 -15.87 -6.32
CA MET A 208 -4.56 -14.97 -6.65
C MET A 208 -4.48 -13.64 -5.89
N ARG A 209 -4.05 -13.66 -4.62
CA ARG A 209 -3.83 -12.43 -3.83
C ARG A 209 -2.69 -11.59 -4.38
N TRP A 210 -1.52 -12.20 -4.58
CA TRP A 210 -0.31 -11.50 -5.01
C TRP A 210 -0.26 -11.21 -6.51
N GLY A 211 -0.72 -12.16 -7.34
CA GLY A 211 -0.64 -12.07 -8.80
C GLY A 211 -1.79 -11.27 -9.42
N PHE A 212 -3.03 -11.49 -8.94
CA PHE A 212 -4.24 -10.85 -9.48
C PHE A 212 -4.81 -9.74 -8.58
N GLY A 213 -4.16 -9.45 -7.45
CA GLY A 213 -4.56 -8.38 -6.54
C GLY A 213 -5.93 -8.62 -5.90
N MET A 214 -6.32 -9.89 -5.72
CA MET A 214 -7.55 -10.23 -5.00
C MET A 214 -7.33 -10.07 -3.49
N LYS A 215 -8.36 -9.61 -2.76
CA LYS A 215 -8.32 -9.52 -1.30
C LYS A 215 -8.24 -10.92 -0.66
N GLN A 216 -8.92 -11.88 -1.28
CA GLN A 216 -9.02 -13.27 -0.84
C GLN A 216 -8.94 -14.17 -2.07
N GLY A 217 -8.30 -15.33 -1.92
CA GLY A 217 -8.32 -16.35 -2.96
C GLY A 217 -9.67 -17.07 -3.05
N PRO A 218 -9.88 -17.89 -4.10
CA PRO A 218 -11.13 -18.63 -4.29
C PRO A 218 -11.44 -19.56 -3.12
N PHE A 219 -10.44 -20.23 -2.54
CA PHE A 219 -10.69 -21.17 -1.47
C PHE A 219 -10.99 -20.50 -0.13
N GLU A 220 -10.28 -19.40 0.18
CA GLU A 220 -10.50 -18.60 1.38
C GLU A 220 -11.93 -18.07 1.43
N LEU A 221 -12.42 -17.50 0.31
CA LEU A 221 -13.79 -17.01 0.21
C LEU A 221 -14.83 -18.13 0.32
N TRP A 222 -14.59 -19.27 -0.33
CA TRP A 222 -15.48 -20.43 -0.22
C TRP A 222 -15.57 -20.91 1.22
N GLN A 223 -14.43 -21.10 1.88
CA GLN A 223 -14.37 -21.52 3.27
C GLN A 223 -15.06 -20.52 4.21
N GLU A 224 -14.82 -19.21 4.07
CA GLU A 224 -15.48 -18.17 4.86
C GLU A 224 -17.02 -18.21 4.70
N ALA A 225 -17.49 -18.54 3.49
CA ALA A 225 -18.91 -18.59 3.18
C ALA A 225 -19.64 -19.84 3.67
N GLY A 226 -18.91 -20.82 4.22
CA GLY A 226 -19.47 -22.11 4.66
C GLY A 226 -19.24 -23.20 3.61
N TRP A 227 -18.16 -23.97 3.82
CA TRP A 227 -17.61 -24.91 2.85
C TRP A 227 -18.64 -25.86 2.23
N LEU A 228 -19.27 -26.72 3.04
CA LEU A 228 -20.22 -27.74 2.56
C LEU A 228 -21.51 -27.15 1.99
N GLU A 229 -21.95 -26.01 2.51
CA GLU A 229 -23.14 -25.35 2.00
C GLU A 229 -22.89 -24.83 0.58
N VAL A 230 -21.80 -24.09 0.38
CA VAL A 230 -21.40 -23.60 -0.95
C VAL A 230 -21.10 -24.75 -1.90
N ALA A 231 -20.49 -25.85 -1.42
CA ALA A 231 -20.25 -27.04 -2.24
C ALA A 231 -21.55 -27.62 -2.81
N LYS A 232 -22.60 -27.72 -1.99
CA LYS A 232 -23.94 -28.16 -2.43
C LYS A 232 -24.53 -27.20 -3.45
N MET A 233 -24.41 -25.88 -3.22
CA MET A 233 -24.90 -24.87 -4.17
C MET A 233 -24.22 -24.99 -5.54
N ILE A 234 -22.91 -25.24 -5.56
CA ILE A 234 -22.16 -25.46 -6.80
C ILE A 234 -22.63 -26.75 -7.48
N GLN A 235 -22.77 -27.85 -6.74
CA GLN A 235 -23.20 -29.13 -7.30
C GLN A 235 -24.62 -29.06 -7.89
N GLU A 236 -25.57 -28.44 -7.20
CA GLU A 236 -26.92 -28.22 -7.70
C GLU A 236 -26.93 -27.42 -9.01
N ASP A 237 -26.05 -26.43 -9.15
CA ASP A 237 -25.92 -25.64 -10.37
C ASP A 237 -25.22 -26.42 -11.50
N ILE A 238 -24.28 -27.34 -11.18
CA ILE A 238 -23.70 -28.28 -12.14
C ILE A 238 -24.79 -29.22 -12.66
N ASP A 239 -25.55 -29.84 -11.76
CA ASP A 239 -26.62 -30.80 -12.07
C ASP A 239 -27.75 -30.14 -12.89
N ALA A 240 -28.06 -28.87 -12.59
CA ALA A 240 -29.03 -28.07 -13.34
C ALA A 240 -28.49 -27.53 -14.69
N GLY A 241 -27.23 -27.82 -15.05
CA GLY A 241 -26.61 -27.36 -16.29
C GLY A 241 -26.34 -25.85 -16.34
N LYS A 242 -26.27 -25.17 -15.19
CA LYS A 242 -26.00 -23.74 -15.07
C LYS A 242 -24.51 -23.40 -15.00
N ALA A 243 -23.66 -24.37 -14.61
CA ALA A 243 -22.21 -24.21 -14.58
C ALA A 243 -21.59 -24.31 -15.97
N LEU A 244 -20.43 -23.66 -16.18
CA LEU A 244 -19.69 -23.74 -17.45
C LEU A 244 -19.10 -25.13 -17.75
N CYS A 245 -18.95 -25.96 -16.72
CA CYS A 245 -18.40 -27.30 -16.84
C CYS A 245 -19.30 -28.30 -16.13
N LYS A 246 -19.46 -29.49 -16.72
CA LYS A 246 -20.26 -30.60 -16.19
C LYS A 246 -19.47 -31.58 -15.34
N ALA A 247 -18.15 -31.40 -15.21
CA ALA A 247 -17.35 -32.23 -14.32
C ALA A 247 -17.91 -32.14 -12.89
N PRO A 248 -17.92 -33.26 -12.13
CA PRO A 248 -18.33 -33.21 -10.74
C PRO A 248 -17.26 -32.50 -9.90
N LEU A 249 -17.69 -31.89 -8.80
CA LEU A 249 -16.76 -31.47 -7.77
C LEU A 249 -16.00 -32.69 -7.22
N PRO A 250 -14.69 -32.57 -6.91
CA PRO A 250 -13.93 -33.68 -6.36
C PRO A 250 -14.48 -34.22 -5.04
N GLU A 251 -14.31 -35.52 -4.77
CA GLU A 251 -14.87 -36.16 -3.57
C GLU A 251 -14.37 -35.53 -2.26
N TRP A 252 -13.11 -35.08 -2.22
CA TRP A 252 -12.51 -34.44 -1.04
C TRP A 252 -13.23 -33.15 -0.61
N VAL A 253 -14.03 -32.55 -1.50
CA VAL A 253 -14.84 -31.37 -1.16
C VAL A 253 -15.98 -31.74 -0.21
N PHE A 254 -16.59 -32.92 -0.38
CA PHE A 254 -17.80 -33.32 0.35
C PHE A 254 -17.53 -34.21 1.56
N LYS A 255 -16.41 -34.94 1.57
CA LYS A 255 -16.10 -35.93 2.60
C LYS A 255 -14.63 -35.91 2.99
N GLY A 256 -14.34 -36.43 4.18
CA GLY A 256 -12.99 -36.54 4.71
C GLY A 256 -12.48 -35.25 5.36
N PRO A 257 -11.15 -35.09 5.51
CA PRO A 257 -10.58 -34.09 6.41
C PRO A 257 -10.97 -32.64 6.11
N VAL A 258 -11.15 -32.27 4.84
CA VAL A 258 -11.55 -30.92 4.44
C VAL A 258 -12.99 -30.61 4.85
N ALA A 259 -13.91 -31.54 4.59
CA ALA A 259 -15.31 -31.40 4.99
C ALA A 259 -15.47 -31.35 6.51
N GLU A 260 -14.73 -32.19 7.24
CA GLU A 260 -14.71 -32.22 8.71
C GLU A 260 -14.14 -30.94 9.32
N ALA A 261 -13.08 -30.39 8.71
CA ALA A 261 -12.47 -29.13 9.15
C ALA A 261 -13.27 -27.89 8.74
N GLY A 262 -14.27 -28.04 7.87
CA GLY A 262 -15.05 -26.93 7.34
C GLY A 262 -14.30 -26.07 6.32
N GLY A 263 -13.26 -26.59 5.67
CA GLY A 263 -12.50 -25.90 4.64
C GLY A 263 -11.08 -26.42 4.41
N VAL A 264 -10.36 -25.79 3.48
CA VAL A 264 -9.03 -26.21 3.04
C VAL A 264 -7.88 -25.55 3.80
N HIS A 265 -8.14 -24.56 4.63
CA HIS A 265 -7.13 -23.89 5.45
C HIS A 265 -7.43 -24.09 6.93
N THR A 266 -6.42 -24.59 7.66
CA THR A 266 -6.52 -24.96 9.08
C THR A 266 -5.27 -24.53 9.83
N ALA A 267 -5.31 -24.65 11.15
CA ALA A 267 -4.15 -24.43 12.01
C ALA A 267 -2.98 -25.39 11.70
N GLN A 268 -3.28 -26.57 11.17
CA GLN A 268 -2.31 -27.59 10.76
C GLN A 268 -1.73 -27.32 9.36
N GLY A 269 -2.38 -26.48 8.56
CA GLY A 269 -1.93 -26.10 7.23
C GLY A 269 -3.04 -26.09 6.18
N SER A 270 -2.63 -26.16 4.91
CA SER A 270 -3.53 -26.05 3.76
C SER A 270 -3.65 -27.37 3.00
N TRP A 271 -4.85 -27.70 2.54
CA TRP A 271 -5.13 -28.96 1.87
C TRP A 271 -4.32 -29.12 0.58
N SER A 272 -3.65 -30.26 0.46
CA SER A 272 -3.02 -30.73 -0.77
C SER A 272 -3.87 -31.84 -1.38
N ALA A 273 -4.52 -31.56 -2.49
CA ALA A 273 -5.33 -32.56 -3.19
C ALA A 273 -4.48 -33.69 -3.79
N SER A 274 -3.23 -33.41 -4.20
CA SER A 274 -2.30 -34.42 -4.72
C SER A 274 -1.75 -35.34 -3.62
N GLN A 275 -1.62 -34.86 -2.37
CA GLN A 275 -1.12 -35.66 -1.24
C GLN A 275 -2.22 -36.21 -0.31
N GLY A 276 -3.46 -35.74 -0.43
CA GLY A 276 -4.57 -36.15 0.42
C GLY A 276 -4.41 -35.76 1.90
N LYS A 277 -3.73 -34.66 2.20
CA LYS A 277 -3.49 -34.18 3.57
C LYS A 277 -3.34 -32.66 3.67
N PHE A 278 -3.50 -32.11 4.88
CA PHE A 278 -3.11 -30.73 5.17
C PHE A 278 -1.59 -30.60 5.25
N VAL A 279 -1.04 -29.60 4.56
CA VAL A 279 0.40 -29.33 4.48
C VAL A 279 0.70 -28.03 5.25
N PRO A 280 1.57 -28.09 6.29
CA PRO A 280 1.94 -26.91 7.06
C PRO A 280 2.69 -25.88 6.21
N ARG A 281 2.95 -24.70 6.78
CA ARG A 281 3.87 -23.74 6.15
C ARG A 281 5.27 -24.34 6.04
N ARG A 282 5.98 -23.98 4.98
CA ARG A 282 7.39 -24.36 4.82
C ARG A 282 8.19 -23.67 5.92
N GLN A 283 9.00 -24.43 6.64
CA GLN A 283 9.89 -23.92 7.68
C GLN A 283 11.29 -23.74 7.06
N LEU A 284 11.54 -22.55 6.52
CA LEU A 284 12.84 -22.16 5.98
C LEU A 284 13.41 -21.02 6.84
N PRO A 285 14.74 -20.94 7.03
CA PRO A 285 15.36 -19.87 7.83
C PRO A 285 14.98 -18.45 7.40
N VAL A 286 14.68 -18.25 6.10
CA VAL A 286 14.22 -16.95 5.57
C VAL A 286 12.92 -16.48 6.22
N TYR A 287 12.02 -17.40 6.57
CA TYR A 287 10.72 -17.06 7.15
C TYR A 287 10.78 -16.74 8.65
N GLU A 288 11.87 -17.08 9.34
CA GLU A 288 12.10 -16.71 10.75
C GLU A 288 12.23 -15.19 10.92
N ARG A 289 12.60 -14.49 9.84
CA ARG A 289 12.69 -13.03 9.78
C ARG A 289 11.33 -12.36 9.62
N GLN A 290 10.28 -13.13 9.28
CA GLN A 290 8.93 -12.63 9.06
C GLN A 290 8.08 -12.85 10.31
N ILE A 291 8.19 -11.93 11.26
CA ILE A 291 7.53 -12.05 12.57
C ILE A 291 6.01 -12.16 12.41
N PHE A 292 5.44 -11.39 11.48
CA PHE A 292 4.00 -11.35 11.20
C PHE A 292 3.75 -11.65 9.72
N PRO A 293 3.86 -12.92 9.29
CA PRO A 293 3.63 -13.27 7.90
C PRO A 293 2.15 -13.13 7.57
N GLU A 294 1.83 -12.85 6.30
CA GLU A 294 0.45 -12.77 5.83
C GLU A 294 -0.28 -14.10 6.07
N SER A 295 -1.38 -14.09 6.83
CA SER A 295 -2.18 -15.26 7.18
C SER A 295 -3.29 -15.53 6.16
N LEU A 296 -3.60 -16.80 5.94
CA LEU A 296 -4.85 -17.24 5.32
C LEU A 296 -5.91 -17.55 6.39
N LEU A 297 -7.17 -17.59 5.99
CA LEU A 297 -8.28 -17.96 6.87
C LEU A 297 -8.00 -19.31 7.54
N GLY A 298 -8.24 -19.45 8.84
CA GLY A 298 -8.03 -20.71 9.56
C GLY A 298 -6.59 -20.99 10.01
N GLU A 299 -5.58 -20.21 9.58
CA GLU A 299 -4.20 -20.30 10.11
C GLU A 299 -4.08 -19.60 11.48
N SER A 300 -4.81 -20.09 12.48
CA SER A 300 -4.93 -19.46 13.81
C SER A 300 -3.65 -19.49 14.67
N ASN A 301 -2.61 -20.19 14.22
CA ASN A 301 -1.36 -20.34 14.95
C ASN A 301 -0.32 -19.24 14.62
N LEU A 302 -0.62 -18.36 13.67
CA LEU A 302 0.27 -17.26 13.32
C LEU A 302 0.06 -16.09 14.30
N PRO A 303 1.14 -15.40 14.71
CA PRO A 303 1.02 -14.24 15.58
C PRO A 303 0.33 -13.08 14.85
N ASP A 304 -0.50 -12.31 15.57
CA ASP A 304 -1.07 -11.04 15.10
C ASP A 304 -0.36 -9.90 15.84
N TRP A 305 0.17 -8.92 15.11
CA TRP A 305 0.86 -7.77 15.69
C TRP A 305 -0.03 -6.93 16.62
N ARG A 306 -1.36 -7.11 16.61
CA ARG A 306 -2.28 -6.45 17.54
C ARG A 306 -2.27 -7.07 18.93
N THR A 307 -1.91 -8.34 19.04
CA THR A 307 -2.03 -9.11 20.29
C THR A 307 -0.74 -9.80 20.70
N ALA A 308 0.19 -10.01 19.77
CA ALA A 308 1.48 -10.61 20.04
C ALA A 308 2.36 -9.72 20.92
N GLY A 309 3.32 -10.36 21.59
CA GLY A 309 4.20 -9.72 22.56
C GLY A 309 3.46 -9.24 23.80
N THR A 310 4.12 -8.39 24.58
CA THR A 310 3.57 -7.81 25.80
C THR A 310 3.19 -6.35 25.54
N THR A 311 1.90 -6.03 25.64
CA THR A 311 1.44 -4.63 25.65
C THR A 311 1.86 -3.98 26.96
N ILE A 312 2.59 -2.85 26.88
CA ILE A 312 3.02 -2.08 28.03
C ILE A 312 2.03 -0.93 28.31
N ALA A 313 1.60 -0.25 27.25
CA ALA A 313 0.57 0.77 27.29
C ALA A 313 -0.24 0.76 26.00
N GLU A 314 -1.53 1.08 26.07
CA GLU A 314 -2.38 1.15 24.88
C GLU A 314 -3.49 2.19 25.04
N SER A 315 -3.63 3.04 24.03
CA SER A 315 -4.73 3.99 23.87
C SER A 315 -5.51 3.68 22.58
N ASN A 316 -6.49 4.53 22.25
CA ASN A 316 -7.15 4.47 20.95
C ASN A 316 -6.18 4.84 19.80
N ALA A 317 -5.18 5.69 20.09
CA ALA A 317 -4.28 6.27 19.10
C ALA A 317 -3.01 5.43 18.87
N LEU A 318 -2.50 4.74 19.90
CA LEU A 318 -1.22 4.05 19.84
C LEU A 318 -1.16 2.83 20.77
N ARG A 319 -0.44 1.79 20.34
CA ARG A 319 -0.05 0.64 21.16
C ARG A 319 1.47 0.68 21.38
N THR A 320 1.91 0.68 22.63
CA THR A 320 3.32 0.55 23.04
C THR A 320 3.54 -0.83 23.61
N TRP A 321 4.40 -1.62 23.00
CA TRP A 321 4.54 -3.05 23.30
C TRP A 321 5.95 -3.56 23.01
N THR A 322 6.27 -4.78 23.42
CA THR A 322 7.57 -5.41 23.12
C THR A 322 7.41 -6.87 22.76
N LEU A 323 8.31 -7.37 21.90
CA LEU A 323 8.46 -8.80 21.60
C LEU A 323 9.50 -9.48 22.50
N ASP A 324 10.25 -8.71 23.28
CA ASP A 324 11.30 -9.26 24.14
C ASP A 324 10.69 -9.79 25.45
N GLU A 325 11.10 -10.99 25.84
CA GLU A 325 10.77 -11.58 27.13
C GLU A 325 11.79 -11.13 28.21
N ASP A 326 11.33 -11.05 29.46
CA ASP A 326 12.19 -10.71 30.59
C ASP A 326 13.29 -11.76 30.79
N GLY A 327 14.55 -11.32 30.88
CA GLY A 327 15.68 -12.19 31.19
C GLY A 327 16.51 -12.70 30.01
N SER A 328 16.33 -12.17 28.79
CA SER A 328 17.18 -12.50 27.63
C SER A 328 18.67 -12.28 27.93
N PRO A 329 19.52 -13.33 27.86
CA PRO A 329 20.92 -13.25 28.27
C PRO A 329 21.83 -12.47 27.29
N PHE A 330 21.36 -12.18 26.06
CA PHE A 330 22.16 -11.53 25.00
C PHE A 330 21.36 -10.57 24.09
N GLY A 331 20.48 -9.73 24.63
CA GLY A 331 19.93 -8.63 23.82
C GLY A 331 18.79 -7.94 24.53
N GLY A 332 18.98 -6.67 24.87
CA GLY A 332 18.02 -5.96 25.71
C GLY A 332 16.78 -5.51 24.97
N ARG A 333 15.86 -5.00 25.78
CA ARG A 333 14.45 -4.83 25.43
C ARG A 333 14.27 -3.64 24.50
N VAL A 334 13.58 -3.84 23.38
CA VAL A 334 13.17 -2.76 22.46
C VAL A 334 11.66 -2.57 22.54
N LEU A 335 11.23 -1.32 22.69
CA LEU A 335 9.81 -0.96 22.57
C LEU A 335 9.41 -0.82 21.10
N ILE A 336 8.17 -1.16 20.81
CA ILE A 336 7.53 -0.98 19.53
C ILE A 336 6.34 -0.05 19.75
N ALA A 337 6.33 1.07 19.03
CA ALA A 337 5.24 2.04 19.03
C ALA A 337 4.44 1.89 17.73
N SER A 338 3.23 1.36 17.83
CA SER A 338 2.33 1.12 16.71
C SER A 338 1.15 2.09 16.72
N ILE A 339 1.12 3.00 15.75
CA ILE A 339 0.03 3.96 15.59
C ILE A 339 -1.21 3.23 15.08
N LYS A 340 -2.37 3.49 15.70
CA LYS A 340 -3.66 2.85 15.41
C LYS A 340 -4.61 3.74 14.63
N ASN A 341 -4.35 5.05 14.58
CA ASN A 341 -5.14 5.99 13.78
C ASN A 341 -5.21 5.54 12.32
N LYS A 342 -6.32 5.88 11.66
CA LYS A 342 -6.52 5.58 10.24
C LYS A 342 -5.39 6.20 9.40
N MET A 343 -4.79 5.39 8.52
CA MET A 343 -3.60 5.77 7.73
C MET A 343 -2.39 6.24 8.58
N HIS A 344 -2.42 5.94 9.88
CA HIS A 344 -1.44 6.35 10.88
C HIS A 344 -1.20 7.87 10.87
N ALA A 345 -2.28 8.64 10.70
CA ALA A 345 -2.25 10.09 10.81
C ALA A 345 -1.87 10.53 12.23
N ILE A 346 -1.01 11.54 12.34
CA ILE A 346 -0.44 12.00 13.60
C ILE A 346 -1.37 13.07 14.18
N SER A 347 -2.26 12.66 15.08
CA SER A 347 -3.12 13.55 15.88
C SER A 347 -2.41 13.95 17.18
N PRO A 348 -2.94 14.95 17.93
CA PRO A 348 -2.43 15.28 19.26
C PRO A 348 -2.31 14.09 20.21
N GLU A 349 -3.27 13.16 20.19
CA GLU A 349 -3.25 11.96 21.01
C GLU A 349 -2.14 10.99 20.58
N VAL A 350 -1.79 10.94 19.29
CA VAL A 350 -0.62 10.17 18.80
C VAL A 350 0.67 10.83 19.28
N MET A 351 0.74 12.16 19.27
CA MET A 351 1.92 12.88 19.73
C MET A 351 2.19 12.64 21.21
N GLU A 352 1.16 12.75 22.05
CA GLU A 352 1.22 12.47 23.48
C GLU A 352 1.65 11.01 23.74
N ALA A 353 1.00 10.04 23.09
CA ALA A 353 1.35 8.63 23.29
C ALA A 353 2.76 8.26 22.79
N LEU A 354 3.26 8.90 21.71
CA LEU A 354 4.64 8.73 21.26
C LEU A 354 5.65 9.34 22.25
N MET A 355 5.33 10.49 22.86
CA MET A 355 6.14 11.10 23.91
C MET A 355 6.24 10.18 25.13
N GLU A 356 5.12 9.64 25.61
CA GLU A 356 5.10 8.69 26.72
C GLU A 356 5.90 7.41 26.41
N ALA A 357 5.72 6.86 25.20
CA ALA A 357 6.48 5.69 24.76
C ALA A 357 7.98 5.96 24.70
N LEU A 358 8.39 7.16 24.27
CA LEU A 358 9.79 7.56 24.22
C LEU A 358 10.38 7.73 25.62
N GLU A 359 9.64 8.36 26.55
CA GLU A 359 10.07 8.53 27.94
C GLU A 359 10.25 7.19 28.65
N LEU A 360 9.32 6.26 28.43
CA LEU A 360 9.44 4.89 28.89
C LEU A 360 10.65 4.19 28.26
N ALA A 361 10.89 4.39 26.96
CA ALA A 361 12.03 3.81 26.26
C ALA A 361 13.36 4.28 26.87
N GLU A 362 13.50 5.59 27.14
CA GLU A 362 14.68 6.18 27.77
C GLU A 362 14.91 5.69 29.21
N ALA A 363 13.83 5.38 29.93
CA ALA A 363 13.90 4.95 31.33
C ALA A 363 14.22 3.46 31.49
N GLU A 364 13.60 2.58 30.69
CA GLU A 364 13.52 1.14 30.99
C GLU A 364 13.93 0.20 29.85
N TYR A 365 14.22 0.74 28.67
CA TYR A 365 14.51 -0.02 27.45
C TYR A 365 15.80 0.45 26.78
N GLN A 366 16.23 -0.28 25.76
CA GLN A 366 17.45 0.01 25.01
C GLN A 366 17.21 0.80 23.74
N GLY A 367 15.96 0.94 23.30
CA GLY A 367 15.60 1.53 22.02
C GLY A 367 14.10 1.45 21.79
N MET A 368 13.65 2.20 20.78
CA MET A 368 12.27 2.19 20.33
C MET A 368 12.21 2.06 18.81
N VAL A 369 11.28 1.26 18.32
CA VAL A 369 10.94 1.15 16.90
C VAL A 369 9.55 1.74 16.69
N ILE A 370 9.42 2.70 15.78
CA ILE A 370 8.12 3.18 15.31
C ILE A 370 7.73 2.30 14.13
N TRP A 371 6.68 1.49 14.31
CA TRP A 371 6.21 0.53 13.32
C TRP A 371 4.75 0.15 13.58
N SER A 372 3.95 0.12 12.53
CA SER A 372 2.60 -0.46 12.53
C SER A 372 2.56 -1.69 11.63
N GLY A 373 1.70 -2.64 11.95
CA GLY A 373 1.66 -3.93 11.23
C GLY A 373 0.98 -3.91 9.86
N ASP A 374 0.51 -2.76 9.42
CA ASP A 374 -0.04 -2.51 8.09
C ASP A 374 0.58 -1.24 7.46
N ALA A 375 0.48 -1.12 6.13
CA ALA A 375 0.82 0.13 5.43
C ALA A 375 -0.32 1.16 5.59
N PRO A 376 -0.03 2.47 5.57
CA PRO A 376 1.28 3.11 5.37
C PRO A 376 2.17 3.12 6.64
N PHE A 377 3.27 3.89 6.65
CA PHE A 377 3.99 4.21 7.89
C PHE A 377 3.31 5.40 8.58
N SER A 378 3.05 6.47 7.82
CA SER A 378 2.19 7.58 8.21
C SER A 378 1.93 8.51 7.02
N VAL A 379 0.71 9.03 6.92
CA VAL A 379 0.34 10.09 5.95
C VAL A 379 0.59 11.51 6.47
N GLY A 380 1.16 11.65 7.67
CA GLY A 380 1.49 12.94 8.27
C GLY A 380 0.46 13.43 9.27
N ALA A 381 0.49 14.73 9.56
CA ALA A 381 -0.36 15.37 10.55
C ALA A 381 -1.85 15.17 10.21
N ASP A 382 -2.66 14.91 11.24
CA ASP A 382 -4.10 14.72 11.09
C ASP A 382 -4.82 16.07 10.95
N LEU A 383 -4.94 16.56 9.71
CA LEU A 383 -5.61 17.82 9.41
C LEU A 383 -7.07 17.84 9.88
N GLU A 384 -7.76 16.69 9.86
CA GLU A 384 -9.15 16.58 10.32
C GLU A 384 -9.24 16.79 11.84
N ALA A 385 -8.31 16.19 12.60
CA ALA A 385 -8.22 16.37 14.05
C ALA A 385 -7.83 17.81 14.46
N THR A 386 -7.05 18.51 13.65
CA THR A 386 -6.63 19.91 13.94
C THR A 386 -7.68 20.97 13.57
N MET A 387 -8.61 20.66 12.66
CA MET A 387 -9.56 21.64 12.12
C MET A 387 -10.48 22.28 13.19
N PRO A 388 -11.03 21.53 14.17
CA PRO A 388 -11.83 22.13 15.24
C PRO A 388 -11.06 23.18 16.05
N ALA A 389 -9.77 22.93 16.35
CA ALA A 389 -8.92 23.87 17.08
C ALA A 389 -8.72 25.17 16.28
N PHE A 390 -8.50 25.06 14.97
CA PHE A 390 -8.41 26.22 14.09
C PHE A 390 -9.72 27.03 14.04
N VAL A 391 -10.88 26.35 13.98
CA VAL A 391 -12.19 27.03 13.95
C VAL A 391 -12.45 27.82 15.23
N VAL A 392 -12.02 27.31 16.39
CA VAL A 392 -12.24 27.94 17.69
C VAL A 392 -11.21 29.02 18.01
N GLY A 393 -9.93 28.73 17.79
CA GLY A 393 -8.81 29.56 18.26
C GLY A 393 -7.94 30.15 17.16
N GLY A 394 -8.30 29.96 15.89
CA GLY A 394 -7.55 30.50 14.74
C GLY A 394 -6.13 29.94 14.66
N ALA A 395 -5.22 30.76 14.13
CA ALA A 395 -3.82 30.38 13.92
C ALA A 395 -3.05 30.13 15.23
N ASP A 396 -3.41 30.78 16.34
CA ASP A 396 -2.72 30.64 17.63
C ASP A 396 -2.91 29.24 18.23
N ALA A 397 -4.11 28.67 18.11
CA ALA A 397 -4.38 27.30 18.54
C ALA A 397 -3.59 26.27 17.71
N VAL A 398 -3.47 26.50 16.41
CA VAL A 398 -2.66 25.66 15.52
C VAL A 398 -1.18 25.81 15.83
N GLU A 399 -0.70 27.01 16.18
CA GLU A 399 0.70 27.21 16.55
C GLU A 399 1.11 26.32 17.74
N SER A 400 0.24 26.17 18.75
CA SER A 400 0.53 25.29 19.89
C SER A 400 0.70 23.84 19.46
N ILE A 401 -0.23 23.34 18.65
CA ILE A 401 -0.21 21.97 18.12
C ILE A 401 1.04 21.74 17.25
N GLU A 402 1.35 22.70 16.39
CA GLU A 402 2.53 22.62 15.51
C GLU A 402 3.84 22.63 16.33
N LYS A 403 3.89 23.44 17.39
CA LYS A 403 5.02 23.48 18.30
C LYS A 403 5.18 22.16 19.06
N GLU A 404 4.10 21.54 19.51
CA GLU A 404 4.11 20.22 20.13
C GLU A 404 4.65 19.15 19.18
N LEU A 405 4.23 19.19 17.91
CA LEU A 405 4.73 18.28 16.89
C LEU A 405 6.24 18.47 16.63
N GLN A 406 6.71 19.72 16.53
CA GLN A 406 8.15 20.02 16.44
C GLN A 406 8.93 19.57 17.68
N ASN A 407 8.34 19.72 18.88
CA ASN A 407 8.96 19.26 20.13
C ASN A 407 9.12 17.74 20.14
N LEU A 408 8.12 16.99 19.67
CA LEU A 408 8.19 15.53 19.51
C LEU A 408 9.35 15.14 18.58
N MET A 409 9.47 15.78 17.41
CA MET A 409 10.57 15.49 16.47
C MET A 409 11.95 15.72 17.10
N MET A 410 12.10 16.82 17.86
CA MET A 410 13.34 17.12 18.57
C MET A 410 13.60 16.13 19.72
N ARG A 411 12.58 15.72 20.47
CA ARG A 411 12.72 14.68 21.51
C ARG A 411 13.17 13.36 20.91
N ILE A 412 12.59 12.93 19.78
CA ILE A 412 13.00 11.72 19.07
C ILE A 412 14.47 11.82 18.60
N ARG A 413 14.85 12.94 17.98
CA ARG A 413 16.22 13.13 17.46
C ARG A 413 17.28 13.13 18.56
N TYR A 414 16.96 13.69 19.72
CA TYR A 414 17.88 13.83 20.85
C TYR A 414 17.67 12.78 21.95
N ALA A 415 16.88 11.74 21.67
CA ALA A 415 16.63 10.65 22.59
C ALA A 415 17.93 9.93 22.99
N GLN A 416 18.03 9.60 24.27
CA GLN A 416 19.19 8.88 24.82
C GLN A 416 19.19 7.39 24.47
N VAL A 417 18.12 6.91 23.84
CA VAL A 417 18.01 5.59 23.21
C VAL A 417 17.79 5.74 21.69
N PRO A 418 18.27 4.81 20.86
CA PRO A 418 18.01 4.84 19.42
C PRO A 418 16.52 4.67 19.13
N VAL A 419 15.97 5.62 18.36
CA VAL A 419 14.63 5.52 17.77
C VAL A 419 14.76 5.16 16.29
N VAL A 420 14.16 4.04 15.88
CA VAL A 420 14.22 3.52 14.51
C VAL A 420 12.84 3.63 13.86
N ALA A 421 12.76 4.32 12.71
CA ALA A 421 11.56 4.33 11.88
C ALA A 421 11.56 3.14 10.92
N ALA A 422 10.61 2.22 11.08
CA ALA A 422 10.43 1.06 10.20
C ALA A 422 9.34 1.37 9.14
N ILE A 423 9.78 1.84 7.97
CA ILE A 423 8.90 2.46 6.96
C ILE A 423 8.36 1.42 5.99
N HIS A 424 7.06 1.14 6.05
CA HIS A 424 6.32 0.36 5.05
C HIS A 424 5.27 1.22 4.34
N GLY A 425 5.25 1.22 3.01
CA GLY A 425 4.30 2.02 2.24
C GLY A 425 4.63 3.51 2.31
N MET A 426 3.66 4.36 2.66
CA MET A 426 3.82 5.82 2.58
C MET A 426 4.38 6.41 3.88
N ALA A 427 5.37 7.31 3.77
CA ALA A 427 5.80 8.23 4.83
C ALA A 427 5.74 9.65 4.26
N LEU A 428 4.61 10.32 4.45
CA LEU A 428 4.31 11.59 3.79
C LEU A 428 4.16 12.73 4.81
N GLY A 429 4.64 13.91 4.42
CA GLY A 429 4.59 15.12 5.26
C GLY A 429 5.14 14.88 6.67
N GLY A 430 4.34 15.11 7.71
CA GLY A 430 4.65 14.78 9.10
C GLY A 430 5.19 13.34 9.33
N GLY A 431 4.79 12.37 8.51
CA GLY A 431 5.32 11.00 8.56
C GLY A 431 6.73 10.88 7.99
N CYS A 432 7.03 11.65 6.94
CA CYS A 432 8.41 11.83 6.46
C CYS A 432 9.25 12.55 7.51
N GLU A 433 8.70 13.58 8.16
CA GLU A 433 9.37 14.35 9.22
C GLU A 433 9.71 13.44 10.42
N LEU A 434 8.75 12.63 10.88
CA LEU A 434 8.97 11.62 11.93
C LEU A 434 10.11 10.65 11.57
N ALA A 435 10.15 10.20 10.33
CA ALA A 435 11.19 9.31 9.84
C ALA A 435 12.59 9.97 9.79
N VAL A 436 12.71 11.20 9.31
CA VAL A 436 14.02 11.87 9.16
C VAL A 436 14.59 12.37 10.50
N TYR A 437 13.75 12.57 11.52
CA TYR A 437 14.19 12.88 12.89
C TYR A 437 14.54 11.64 13.70
N SER A 438 14.06 10.45 13.31
CA SER A 438 14.50 9.18 13.90
C SER A 438 16.01 8.97 13.71
N ALA A 439 16.64 8.31 14.67
CA ALA A 439 18.07 8.00 14.66
C ALA A 439 18.46 7.17 13.43
N LYS A 440 17.57 6.26 13.01
CA LYS A 440 17.74 5.39 11.86
C LYS A 440 16.44 5.19 11.11
N ARG A 441 16.53 5.00 9.80
CA ARG A 441 15.41 4.51 8.98
C ARG A 441 15.73 3.11 8.47
N VAL A 442 14.78 2.20 8.64
CA VAL A 442 14.75 0.90 7.99
C VAL A 442 13.54 0.93 7.06
N ALA A 443 13.77 0.97 5.75
CA ALA A 443 12.74 1.23 4.77
C ALA A 443 12.49 0.01 3.88
N HIS A 444 11.22 -0.34 3.68
CA HIS A 444 10.83 -1.27 2.63
C HIS A 444 11.21 -0.72 1.25
N MET A 445 11.68 -1.58 0.34
CA MET A 445 12.19 -1.17 -0.97
C MET A 445 11.20 -0.34 -1.79
N GLU A 446 9.90 -0.65 -1.70
CA GLU A 446 8.81 0.04 -2.41
C GLU A 446 8.14 1.13 -1.54
N SER A 447 8.83 1.67 -0.54
CA SER A 447 8.29 2.77 0.28
C SER A 447 8.26 4.10 -0.48
N TYR A 448 7.17 4.85 -0.27
CA TYR A 448 6.90 6.16 -0.86
C TYR A 448 7.14 7.26 0.18
N ILE A 449 8.18 8.07 0.02
CA ILE A 449 8.62 9.01 1.06
C ILE A 449 8.76 10.42 0.51
N GLY A 450 8.17 11.41 1.17
CA GLY A 450 8.41 12.82 0.85
C GLY A 450 7.51 13.82 1.56
N LEU A 451 7.83 15.09 1.34
CA LEU A 451 7.10 16.24 1.89
C LEU A 451 6.07 16.71 0.87
N VAL A 452 4.79 16.74 1.25
CA VAL A 452 3.64 16.92 0.33
C VAL A 452 2.71 18.08 0.71
N GLU A 453 3.08 18.85 1.73
CA GLU A 453 2.29 19.90 2.36
C GLU A 453 1.88 21.01 1.39
N VAL A 454 2.69 21.28 0.37
CA VAL A 454 2.35 22.23 -0.71
C VAL A 454 1.03 21.85 -1.40
N GLY A 455 0.75 20.54 -1.49
CA GLY A 455 -0.49 20.01 -2.06
C GLY A 455 -1.76 20.42 -1.29
N VAL A 456 -1.63 20.71 0.00
CA VAL A 456 -2.72 21.23 0.85
C VAL A 456 -2.57 22.73 1.14
N GLY A 457 -1.61 23.41 0.52
CA GLY A 457 -1.40 24.85 0.70
C GLY A 457 -0.55 25.22 1.91
N LEU A 458 0.21 24.28 2.46
CA LEU A 458 1.05 24.47 3.64
C LEU A 458 2.53 24.27 3.30
N VAL A 459 3.40 24.55 4.26
CA VAL A 459 4.80 24.09 4.25
C VAL A 459 4.96 22.87 5.16
N PRO A 460 6.02 22.06 4.98
CA PRO A 460 6.46 21.11 6.01
C PRO A 460 6.71 21.86 7.31
N GLY A 461 5.92 21.54 8.34
CA GLY A 461 5.81 22.33 9.57
C GLY A 461 6.52 21.70 10.76
N ALA A 462 6.77 20.39 10.75
CA ALA A 462 7.28 19.64 11.90
C ALA A 462 8.81 19.47 11.89
N GLY A 463 9.52 20.23 11.08
CA GLY A 463 10.98 20.23 10.99
C GLY A 463 11.53 19.76 9.66
N GLY A 464 10.71 19.50 8.65
CA GLY A 464 11.13 19.03 7.34
C GLY A 464 12.00 20.05 6.59
N LEU A 465 11.70 21.34 6.68
CA LEU A 465 12.54 22.39 6.07
C LEU A 465 13.82 22.59 6.87
N THR A 466 13.72 22.50 8.20
CA THR A 466 14.89 22.48 9.10
C THR A 466 15.84 21.32 8.77
N TYR A 467 15.29 20.12 8.53
CA TYR A 467 16.04 18.95 8.10
C TYR A 467 16.78 19.20 6.78
N ILE A 468 16.09 19.74 5.77
CA ILE A 468 16.68 20.05 4.46
C ILE A 468 17.87 21.00 4.60
N ALA A 469 17.71 22.10 5.35
CA ALA A 469 18.78 23.08 5.55
C ALA A 469 19.98 22.48 6.30
N ARG A 470 19.73 21.74 7.39
CA ARG A 470 20.78 21.06 8.15
C ARG A 470 21.51 20.03 7.29
N ARG A 471 20.80 19.21 6.53
CA ARG A 471 21.40 18.21 5.64
C ARG A 471 22.23 18.83 4.53
N ALA A 472 21.81 19.96 3.97
CA ALA A 472 22.60 20.70 3.00
C ALA A 472 23.94 21.13 3.61
N ALA A 473 23.92 21.67 4.83
CA ALA A 473 25.13 22.05 5.55
C ALA A 473 26.04 20.86 5.90
N GLU A 474 25.47 19.74 6.35
CA GLU A 474 26.22 18.50 6.64
C GLU A 474 26.85 17.91 5.37
N ASN A 475 26.12 17.88 4.26
CA ASN A 475 26.65 17.40 2.98
C ASN A 475 27.75 18.32 2.43
N MET A 476 27.56 19.64 2.54
CA MET A 476 28.60 20.59 2.17
C MET A 476 29.87 20.37 3.00
N ALA A 477 29.72 20.19 4.32
CA ALA A 477 30.85 19.94 5.24
C ALA A 477 31.60 18.63 4.92
N ALA A 478 30.89 17.61 4.45
CA ALA A 478 31.46 16.33 4.01
C ALA A 478 32.06 16.39 2.58
N SER A 479 31.90 17.50 1.87
CA SER A 479 32.35 17.69 0.48
C SER A 479 33.54 18.66 0.37
N THR A 480 34.15 18.70 -0.81
CA THR A 480 35.14 19.73 -1.17
C THR A 480 34.50 21.08 -1.52
N GLY A 481 33.20 21.10 -1.85
CA GLY A 481 32.44 22.31 -2.15
C GLY A 481 32.20 23.17 -0.90
N LYS A 482 32.25 24.49 -1.06
CA LYS A 482 32.01 25.47 0.00
C LYS A 482 30.80 26.37 -0.24
N ASP A 483 30.11 26.15 -1.35
CA ASP A 483 28.81 26.76 -1.63
C ASP A 483 27.71 25.80 -1.15
N ILE A 484 26.83 26.28 -0.28
CA ILE A 484 25.73 25.50 0.29
C ILE A 484 24.56 25.34 -0.69
N LEU A 485 24.38 26.29 -1.62
CA LEU A 485 23.20 26.34 -2.47
C LEU A 485 23.01 25.09 -3.34
N PRO A 486 24.06 24.48 -3.95
CA PRO A 486 23.91 23.22 -4.69
C PRO A 486 23.42 22.06 -3.82
N PHE A 487 23.84 21.99 -2.55
CA PHE A 487 23.40 20.94 -1.61
C PHE A 487 21.97 21.15 -1.10
N LEU A 488 21.47 22.38 -1.16
CA LEU A 488 20.13 22.76 -0.73
C LEU A 488 19.08 22.54 -1.82
N THR A 489 19.48 22.68 -3.08
CA THR A 489 18.55 22.81 -4.22
C THR A 489 17.66 21.58 -4.41
N GLU A 490 18.18 20.35 -4.30
CA GLU A 490 17.36 19.14 -4.47
C GLU A 490 16.30 19.02 -3.37
N GLY A 491 16.68 19.20 -2.10
CA GLY A 491 15.75 19.15 -0.97
C GLY A 491 14.69 20.24 -1.04
N PHE A 492 15.10 21.48 -1.35
CA PHE A 492 14.19 22.58 -1.61
C PHE A 492 13.19 22.25 -2.73
N THR A 493 13.69 21.76 -3.87
CA THR A 493 12.86 21.46 -5.04
C THR A 493 11.88 20.34 -4.73
N ALA A 494 12.33 19.31 -4.00
CA ALA A 494 11.47 18.22 -3.60
C ALA A 494 10.30 18.69 -2.73
N ALA A 495 10.57 19.53 -1.71
CA ALA A 495 9.53 20.10 -0.86
C ALA A 495 8.60 21.05 -1.64
N ALA A 496 9.17 21.97 -2.43
CA ALA A 496 8.40 22.99 -3.16
C ALA A 496 7.51 22.41 -4.28
N MET A 497 7.91 21.27 -4.86
CA MET A 497 7.17 20.60 -5.93
C MET A 497 6.35 19.39 -5.43
N ALA A 498 6.37 19.11 -4.13
CA ALA A 498 5.79 17.90 -3.52
C ALA A 498 6.28 16.60 -4.20
N LYS A 499 7.58 16.52 -4.53
CA LYS A 499 8.21 15.36 -5.15
C LYS A 499 8.42 14.28 -4.09
N VAL A 500 7.83 13.11 -4.31
CA VAL A 500 7.99 11.94 -3.47
C VAL A 500 8.97 10.95 -4.12
N GLY A 501 9.78 10.29 -3.32
CA GLY A 501 10.51 9.11 -3.78
C GLY A 501 9.52 7.96 -3.92
N THR A 502 9.50 7.30 -5.07
CA THR A 502 8.60 6.16 -5.37
C THR A 502 9.20 4.80 -4.99
N SER A 503 10.40 4.82 -4.42
CA SER A 503 11.10 3.69 -3.85
C SER A 503 12.10 4.20 -2.81
N ALA A 504 12.54 3.34 -1.89
CA ALA A 504 13.59 3.69 -0.93
C ALA A 504 14.90 4.14 -1.63
N ILE A 505 15.22 3.56 -2.79
CA ILE A 505 16.40 3.95 -3.59
C ILE A 505 16.25 5.37 -4.12
N GLU A 506 15.07 5.73 -4.63
CA GLU A 506 14.80 7.11 -5.07
C GLU A 506 14.79 8.08 -3.88
N SER A 507 14.21 7.68 -2.74
CA SER A 507 14.20 8.49 -1.52
C SER A 507 15.61 8.78 -0.98
N ARG A 508 16.61 7.90 -1.22
CA ARG A 508 18.02 8.22 -0.96
C ARG A 508 18.52 9.37 -1.84
N LYS A 509 18.19 9.36 -3.14
CA LYS A 509 18.58 10.43 -4.08
C LYS A 509 17.95 11.77 -3.71
N LEU A 510 16.71 11.76 -3.21
CA LEU A 510 16.01 12.95 -2.72
C LEU A 510 16.48 13.41 -1.34
N GLY A 511 17.30 12.62 -0.65
CA GLY A 511 17.84 12.96 0.66
C GLY A 511 16.92 12.66 1.85
N PHE A 512 15.82 11.92 1.66
CA PHE A 512 14.95 11.47 2.76
C PHE A 512 15.43 10.16 3.41
N LEU A 513 16.25 9.39 2.71
CA LEU A 513 17.04 8.30 3.27
C LEU A 513 18.54 8.60 3.12
N LEU A 514 19.32 8.12 4.07
CA LEU A 514 20.78 8.18 4.06
C LEU A 514 21.36 6.89 3.47
N GLU A 515 22.62 6.93 3.04
CA GLU A 515 23.33 5.72 2.61
C GLU A 515 23.49 4.70 3.74
N SER A 516 23.57 5.18 4.99
CA SER A 516 23.63 4.33 6.17
C SER A 516 22.29 3.65 6.49
N ASP A 517 21.16 4.15 5.98
CA ASP A 517 19.84 3.58 6.25
C ASP A 517 19.65 2.24 5.53
N ILE A 518 18.90 1.34 6.15
CA ILE A 518 18.76 -0.04 5.66
C ILE A 518 17.55 -0.10 4.73
N ILE A 519 17.73 -0.70 3.54
CA ILE A 519 16.64 -1.02 2.62
C ILE A 519 16.34 -2.51 2.74
N VAL A 520 15.11 -2.84 3.12
CA VAL A 520 14.63 -4.22 3.25
C VAL A 520 13.74 -4.55 2.04
N PRO A 521 14.10 -5.56 1.23
CA PRO A 521 13.29 -5.92 0.07
C PRO A 521 11.89 -6.44 0.44
N HIS A 522 11.77 -7.27 1.48
CA HIS A 522 10.51 -7.90 1.87
C HIS A 522 9.82 -7.16 3.03
N LYS A 523 8.57 -6.72 2.83
CA LYS A 523 7.81 -5.97 3.85
C LYS A 523 7.70 -6.67 5.21
N ASP A 524 7.53 -7.99 5.21
CA ASP A 524 7.30 -8.74 6.47
C ASP A 524 8.61 -8.97 7.27
N GLU A 525 9.77 -8.68 6.68
CA GLU A 525 11.07 -8.70 7.40
C GLU A 525 11.40 -7.37 8.08
N LEU A 526 10.61 -6.33 7.82
CA LEU A 526 10.93 -4.96 8.17
C LEU A 526 11.09 -4.75 9.68
N LEU A 527 10.13 -5.24 10.48
CA LEU A 527 10.17 -5.12 11.93
C LEU A 527 11.35 -5.89 12.52
N PHE A 528 11.61 -7.10 12.04
CA PHE A 528 12.75 -7.90 12.48
C PHE A 528 14.06 -7.14 12.30
N VAL A 529 14.27 -6.56 11.11
CA VAL A 529 15.48 -5.78 10.84
C VAL A 529 15.54 -4.52 11.71
N ALA A 530 14.42 -3.81 11.90
CA ALA A 530 14.37 -2.60 12.71
C ALA A 530 14.68 -2.84 14.20
N ILE A 531 14.15 -3.92 14.79
CA ILE A 531 14.44 -4.30 16.18
C ILE A 531 15.92 -4.62 16.33
N ASN A 532 16.48 -5.42 15.43
CA ASN A 532 17.90 -5.80 15.48
C ASN A 532 18.82 -4.58 15.28
N GLU A 533 18.44 -3.63 14.43
CA GLU A 533 19.17 -2.38 14.24
C GLU A 533 19.14 -1.52 15.52
N ALA A 534 17.98 -1.38 16.18
CA ALA A 534 17.88 -0.67 17.45
C ALA A 534 18.78 -1.31 18.53
N LYS A 535 18.72 -2.64 18.68
CA LYS A 535 19.58 -3.40 19.61
C LYS A 535 21.05 -3.22 19.29
N SER A 536 21.43 -3.30 18.02
CA SER A 536 22.82 -3.11 17.56
C SER A 536 23.34 -1.72 17.87
N MET A 537 22.56 -0.68 17.59
CA MET A 537 22.91 0.71 17.90
C MET A 537 23.08 0.92 19.41
N ALA A 538 22.17 0.37 20.22
CA ALA A 538 22.24 0.46 21.67
C ALA A 538 23.49 -0.24 22.23
N ALA A 539 23.71 -1.50 21.82
CA ALA A 539 24.87 -2.30 22.25
C ALA A 539 26.21 -1.69 21.81
N SER A 540 26.22 -0.95 20.69
CA SER A 540 27.39 -0.23 20.19
C SER A 540 27.63 1.12 20.88
N GLY A 541 26.86 1.43 21.93
CA GLY A 541 27.04 2.63 22.74
C GLY A 541 26.37 3.88 22.17
N TRP A 542 25.16 3.76 21.62
CA TRP A 542 24.37 4.87 21.07
C TRP A 542 24.47 6.14 21.90
N ARG A 543 24.64 7.28 21.21
CA ARG A 543 24.51 8.62 21.76
C ARG A 543 23.75 9.48 20.79
N ALA A 544 22.86 10.31 21.32
CA ALA A 544 22.20 11.35 20.55
C ALA A 544 23.24 12.24 19.83
N PRO A 545 22.93 12.75 18.63
CA PRO A 545 23.77 13.75 17.98
C PRO A 545 23.94 14.97 18.89
N HIS A 546 25.07 15.66 18.79
CA HIS A 546 25.27 16.91 19.52
C HIS A 546 24.48 18.04 18.87
N LYS A 547 23.85 18.87 19.70
CA LYS A 547 23.32 20.16 19.25
C LYS A 547 24.46 21.03 18.73
N ARG A 548 24.34 21.50 17.49
CA ARG A 548 25.37 22.30 16.81
C ARG A 548 24.69 23.38 15.98
N LEU A 549 25.38 24.50 15.82
CA LEU A 549 25.02 25.48 14.82
C LEU A 549 25.53 25.03 13.45
N PHE A 550 24.81 25.39 12.39
CA PHE A 550 25.18 25.08 11.01
C PHE A 550 24.95 26.29 10.09
N PRO A 551 25.76 26.44 9.02
CA PRO A 551 25.62 27.54 8.08
C PRO A 551 24.35 27.41 7.25
N VAL A 552 23.76 28.55 6.88
CA VAL A 552 22.64 28.65 5.93
C VAL A 552 22.98 29.49 4.70
N ALA A 553 22.19 29.35 3.64
CA ALA A 553 22.41 30.07 2.38
C ALA A 553 22.18 31.59 2.48
N GLY A 554 21.38 32.02 3.45
CA GLY A 554 21.06 33.42 3.72
C GLY A 554 20.40 34.14 2.54
N ARG A 555 20.41 35.47 2.59
CA ARG A 555 19.79 36.37 1.61
C ARG A 555 20.19 36.09 0.16
N SER A 556 21.45 35.73 -0.08
CA SER A 556 21.96 35.48 -1.44
C SER A 556 21.38 34.21 -2.07
N GLY A 557 21.32 33.10 -1.31
CA GLY A 557 20.66 31.87 -1.75
C GLY A 557 19.17 32.07 -1.95
N LEU A 558 18.52 32.77 -1.01
CA LEU A 558 17.10 33.11 -1.09
C LEU A 558 16.76 33.89 -2.36
N ALA A 559 17.55 34.91 -2.71
CA ALA A 559 17.35 35.70 -3.92
C ALA A 559 17.49 34.84 -5.19
N THR A 560 18.47 33.94 -5.21
CA THR A 560 18.71 33.03 -6.35
C THR A 560 17.53 32.08 -6.56
N ILE A 561 17.06 31.44 -5.49
CA ILE A 561 15.89 30.54 -5.55
C ILE A 561 14.63 31.31 -5.95
N LYS A 562 14.40 32.51 -5.36
CA LYS A 562 13.24 33.34 -5.72
C LYS A 562 13.25 33.74 -7.19
N ALA A 563 14.42 34.05 -7.78
CA ALA A 563 14.52 34.34 -9.20
C ALA A 563 14.08 33.15 -10.08
N GLN A 564 14.45 31.92 -9.69
CA GLN A 564 13.98 30.71 -10.39
C GLN A 564 12.46 30.53 -10.26
N LEU A 565 11.90 30.73 -9.06
CA LEU A 565 10.45 30.65 -8.84
C LEU A 565 9.68 31.70 -9.65
N VAL A 566 10.21 32.92 -9.80
CA VAL A 566 9.62 33.95 -10.68
C VAL A 566 9.55 33.46 -12.12
N ASN A 567 10.65 32.90 -12.64
CA ASN A 567 10.68 32.34 -13.99
C ASN A 567 9.66 31.20 -14.17
N MET A 568 9.51 30.32 -13.17
CA MET A 568 8.52 29.24 -13.22
C MET A 568 7.08 29.76 -13.23
N ARG A 569 6.78 30.79 -12.42
CA ARG A 569 5.45 31.40 -12.35
C ARG A 569 5.12 32.10 -13.67
N ASP A 570 6.02 32.95 -14.15
CA ASP A 570 5.78 33.76 -15.35
C ASP A 570 5.83 32.90 -16.63
N GLY A 571 6.51 31.76 -16.59
CA GLY A 571 6.45 30.71 -17.60
C GLY A 571 5.21 29.80 -17.53
N GLY A 572 4.32 29.99 -16.55
CA GLY A 572 3.08 29.21 -16.41
C GLY A 572 3.26 27.79 -15.85
N PHE A 573 4.42 27.46 -15.28
CA PHE A 573 4.69 26.14 -14.70
C PHE A 573 4.10 25.97 -13.29
N ILE A 574 3.93 27.06 -12.54
CA ILE A 574 3.38 27.08 -11.18
C ILE A 574 2.36 28.21 -11.03
N SER A 575 1.36 28.03 -10.16
CA SER A 575 0.38 29.09 -9.88
C SER A 575 1.00 30.25 -9.09
N ALA A 576 0.32 31.39 -9.03
CA ALA A 576 0.72 32.49 -8.16
C ALA A 576 0.74 32.08 -6.67
N TYR A 577 -0.09 31.11 -6.29
CA TYR A 577 -0.13 30.61 -4.93
C TYR A 577 0.98 29.58 -4.66
N ASP A 578 1.28 28.72 -5.63
CA ASP A 578 2.46 27.84 -5.58
C ASP A 578 3.75 28.67 -5.46
N PHE A 579 3.86 29.79 -6.17
CA PHE A 579 4.96 30.75 -6.01
C PHE A 579 5.05 31.29 -4.58
N LYS A 580 3.91 31.70 -3.98
CA LYS A 580 3.88 32.22 -2.60
C LYS A 580 4.41 31.17 -1.62
N ILE A 581 3.92 29.93 -1.70
CA ILE A 581 4.34 28.83 -0.81
C ILE A 581 5.82 28.51 -1.06
N GLY A 582 6.23 28.33 -2.32
CA GLY A 582 7.63 28.04 -2.68
C GLY A 582 8.60 29.12 -2.22
N ALA A 583 8.21 30.40 -2.28
CA ALA A 583 9.02 31.51 -1.80
C ALA A 583 9.19 31.50 -0.28
N MET A 584 8.18 31.04 0.46
CA MET A 584 8.25 30.88 1.91
C MET A 584 9.03 29.63 2.32
N ILE A 585 8.93 28.53 1.58
CA ILE A 585 9.82 27.38 1.74
C ILE A 585 11.27 27.83 1.56
N ALA A 586 11.56 28.58 0.48
CA ALA A 586 12.88 29.12 0.21
C ALA A 586 13.40 30.00 1.36
N GLU A 587 12.52 30.84 1.93
CA GLU A 587 12.85 31.69 3.08
C GLU A 587 13.31 30.87 4.28
N VAL A 588 12.55 29.83 4.66
CA VAL A 588 12.91 28.97 5.79
C VAL A 588 14.20 28.21 5.53
N VAL A 589 14.31 27.51 4.39
CA VAL A 589 15.50 26.66 4.12
C VAL A 589 16.80 27.45 3.92
N CYS A 590 16.69 28.74 3.57
CA CYS A 590 17.84 29.65 3.50
C CYS A 590 18.13 30.35 4.85
N GLY A 591 17.33 30.12 5.88
CA GLY A 591 17.49 30.71 7.22
C GLY A 591 16.98 32.14 7.36
N GLY A 592 16.05 32.57 6.51
CA GLY A 592 15.39 33.87 6.61
C GLY A 592 16.29 35.05 6.22
N ASP A 593 16.14 36.15 6.95
CA ASP A 593 16.84 37.41 6.71
C ASP A 593 18.19 37.45 7.43
N VAL A 594 19.15 36.64 6.95
CA VAL A 594 20.51 36.54 7.48
C VAL A 594 21.56 36.57 6.37
N ASP A 595 22.81 36.85 6.73
CA ASP A 595 23.93 36.76 5.79
C ASP A 595 24.22 35.31 5.37
N ALA A 596 24.73 35.15 4.15
CA ALA A 596 25.17 33.85 3.67
C ALA A 596 26.28 33.29 4.57
N GLY A 597 26.16 32.03 4.99
CA GLY A 597 27.08 31.38 5.92
C GLY A 597 26.82 31.68 7.39
N ALA A 598 25.79 32.48 7.73
CA ALA A 598 25.38 32.66 9.12
C ALA A 598 25.09 31.31 9.79
N LEU A 599 25.56 31.14 11.03
CA LEU A 599 25.36 29.93 11.79
C LEU A 599 24.05 30.01 12.58
N VAL A 600 23.16 29.04 12.38
CA VAL A 600 21.86 28.97 13.06
C VAL A 600 21.67 27.63 13.74
N SER A 601 20.76 27.55 14.72
CA SER A 601 20.37 26.29 15.35
C SER A 601 19.14 25.67 14.68
N GLU A 602 18.83 24.42 15.01
CA GLU A 602 17.58 23.78 14.59
C GLU A 602 16.37 24.53 15.15
N GLU A 603 16.42 24.94 16.43
CA GLU A 603 15.34 25.69 17.07
C GLU A 603 15.04 27.04 16.38
N TYR A 604 16.07 27.70 15.82
CA TYR A 604 15.90 28.91 15.02
C TYR A 604 15.08 28.64 13.75
N LEU A 605 15.44 27.60 12.99
CA LEU A 605 14.72 27.24 11.77
C LEU A 605 13.32 26.71 12.04
N LEU A 606 13.13 25.90 13.08
CA LEU A 606 11.81 25.44 13.52
C LEU A 606 10.89 26.63 13.85
N THR A 607 11.43 27.67 14.48
CA THR A 607 10.65 28.89 14.76
C THR A 607 10.25 29.63 13.47
N LEU A 608 11.13 29.73 12.48
CA LEU A 608 10.79 30.31 11.17
C LEU A 608 9.75 29.46 10.42
N GLU A 609 9.93 28.14 10.44
CA GLU A 609 9.06 27.15 9.81
C GLU A 609 7.64 27.25 10.37
N ARG A 610 7.49 27.20 11.70
CA ARG A 610 6.19 27.36 12.38
C ARG A 610 5.54 28.71 12.08
N LYS A 611 6.31 29.80 12.07
CA LYS A 611 5.79 31.14 11.71
C LYS A 611 5.19 31.15 10.30
N VAL A 612 5.90 30.55 9.33
CA VAL A 612 5.42 30.44 7.95
C VAL A 612 4.19 29.54 7.86
N PHE A 613 4.20 28.41 8.56
CA PHE A 613 3.08 27.49 8.62
C PHE A 613 1.81 28.19 9.13
N CYS A 614 1.88 28.88 10.28
CA CYS A 614 0.77 29.64 10.84
C CYS A 614 0.29 30.78 9.92
N HIS A 615 1.21 31.41 9.18
CA HIS A 615 0.83 32.40 8.18
C HIS A 615 0.01 31.78 7.03
N LEU A 616 0.42 30.61 6.54
CA LEU A 616 -0.24 29.92 5.44
C LEU A 616 -1.57 29.31 5.84
N ILE A 617 -1.68 28.70 7.02
CA ILE A 617 -2.94 28.10 7.45
C ILE A 617 -4.04 29.15 7.59
N ALA A 618 -3.72 30.41 7.90
CA ALA A 618 -4.69 31.49 7.93
C ALA A 618 -5.16 31.98 6.54
N GLN A 619 -4.63 31.43 5.42
CA GLN A 619 -4.95 31.89 4.08
C GLN A 619 -6.21 31.21 3.51
N PRO A 620 -7.15 31.96 2.89
CA PRO A 620 -8.33 31.36 2.26
C PRO A 620 -8.00 30.30 1.19
N LYS A 621 -6.96 30.53 0.39
CA LYS A 621 -6.52 29.58 -0.63
C LYS A 621 -5.99 28.26 -0.05
N THR A 622 -5.41 28.27 1.15
CA THR A 622 -5.03 27.05 1.87
C THR A 622 -6.26 26.29 2.32
N HIS A 623 -7.28 26.97 2.86
CA HIS A 623 -8.54 26.31 3.23
C HIS A 623 -9.21 25.64 2.04
N GLU A 624 -9.22 26.28 0.86
CA GLU A 624 -9.73 25.66 -0.37
C GLU A 624 -8.98 24.36 -0.73
N ARG A 625 -7.65 24.36 -0.59
CA ARG A 625 -6.82 23.16 -0.84
C ARG A 625 -7.07 22.07 0.20
N ILE A 626 -7.16 22.42 1.48
CA ILE A 626 -7.46 21.46 2.56
C ILE A 626 -8.85 20.84 2.36
N LEU A 627 -9.89 21.66 2.15
CA LEU A 627 -11.25 21.18 1.91
C LEU A 627 -11.33 20.34 0.63
N GLY A 628 -10.61 20.73 -0.43
CA GLY A 628 -10.49 19.96 -1.66
C GLY A 628 -9.84 18.59 -1.44
N MET A 629 -8.77 18.53 -0.64
CA MET A 629 -8.12 17.27 -0.28
C MET A 629 -9.03 16.38 0.57
N LEU A 630 -9.68 16.93 1.62
CA LEU A 630 -10.58 16.17 2.49
C LEU A 630 -11.81 15.62 1.75
N SER A 631 -12.32 16.38 0.76
CA SER A 631 -13.50 15.98 -0.02
C SER A 631 -13.19 15.03 -1.19
N THR A 632 -12.06 15.23 -1.88
CA THR A 632 -11.76 14.53 -3.14
C THR A 632 -10.56 13.59 -3.06
N GLY A 633 -9.75 13.68 -2.00
CA GLY A 633 -8.47 12.99 -1.87
C GLY A 633 -7.41 13.47 -2.87
N LYS A 634 -7.61 14.63 -3.53
CA LYS A 634 -6.71 15.19 -4.54
C LYS A 634 -6.34 16.64 -4.21
N PRO A 635 -5.06 17.04 -4.41
CA PRO A 635 -4.65 18.44 -4.33
C PRO A 635 -5.44 19.32 -5.30
N VAL A 636 -5.87 20.49 -4.82
CA VAL A 636 -6.41 21.57 -5.67
C VAL A 636 -5.27 22.52 -6.00
N ARG A 637 -5.05 22.85 -7.28
CA ARG A 637 -4.09 23.89 -7.68
C ARG A 637 -4.83 25.17 -8.07
N ASN A 638 -4.98 26.07 -7.10
CA ASN A 638 -5.60 27.40 -7.18
C ASN A 638 -4.56 28.54 -7.14
#